data_AF-A0A2M8ED89-F1
#
_entry.id   AF-A0A2M8ED89-F1
#
_cell.length_a   1.000
_cell.length_b   1.000
_cell.length_c   1.000
_cell.angle_alpha   90.00
_cell.angle_beta   90.00
_cell.angle_gamma   90.00
#
_symmetry.space_group_name_H-M   'P 1'
#
loop_
_entity.id
_entity.type
_entity.pdbx_description
1 polymer ?
#
loop_
_entity_poly.entity_id
_entity_poly.type
_entity_poly.pdbx_seq_one_letter_code
_entity_poly.pdbx_strand_id
1 'polypeptide(L)'
;MNLQKVYFGFRANDLEIKSLLLQSDWFCRIAIFDPKTGEALPQALTLLFSKVAAYEPPNNGDAIHDRLWRITEHSRASVERLFNALNESPRREQAWLPIHAVRELDANSFIKLSNRPGRTIREKLAGKPYLQAVRRFQSANLPENRLLKAFVRRLADLLEVRLDCLGQEDQLLAKIQSWLRSDETQAIGNWDNLPPNNTLLSHRDYRRVWDAWRWLQTIDEDIARDFSQVKAREDAMRVWTNYAQMWKKSRHHFVEMPILFDYERFEIRPWLSQLAIQQSKQTISRELRREEYFEPACIDLTSLRPSYATKGAFRSLCETYLWQQWMSDGKSVDIELFNADAAYVHANTTLVSAPDLFFSNNKASDNFDSAARTFAAKLREVFKNDTLIWLVPDSLNDFKLEIARRNLNARFPDAEPLPRSVAAVFEKVDYSKIKGDGFPIVVIDTIGSKTCVTKLIARCDSELKNCLPETSGFYWERCPPVVIADTDSESTEGKLYDLITVDDKGQWHDATRPKKPQFFDQSSLKLDPRVGQFEFCINLTESPVVGGIRLHSLQLRAGNIPLWRDQVSELSIKVKKDGRYQRFHLVSRGTTVKPIRGQSISIPVDEYFTLLSGKPFYQFPLYQGENADELGFLARLDSPAFPLRNDVVCKLNLTFEYGSDEPYKLVFTALDRSLLQVRATWRKTEDVVITDAPSPQYPAPKTWVELRCMPKLESNETSDLLDWVMTAITQLDRDLFRTTGQIASDWQRDRNGAHVTYVRCNDTNNEVFVRETNFAKGFSFESFSKGDEVSFALHENAGKFTCRKIADVKYREPVENIRKGLRFPIIQIWRDGRSIENTDCPLAFSDDMRQGIKYFAGLLQNDGIPSPVKYEILFLLACMHKDSPDECVQWIVNQVNNGSILDPQAVGFALGDVTEQWQEDARSKLVAHRTFDSLRAIAYAIWRDQHFVERFNLAELQSILIGLSAMLGNIARCPPRSGERDRSTVPNWVRATVEPLELLLGLLRTRGSSNSEIKMLLQPHQKITKELANQVERVAEIVARSNVPIFSRLQINIHKLDGDHRTPDLLYALRLYLTGDDGANAIHITSVSDSDND
;
A
#
# COMPACT_ATOMS: atom_id res chain seq x y z
N MET A 1 1.90 -61.23 14.91
CA MET A 1 1.18 -61.37 13.64
C MET A 1 2.11 -60.91 12.51
N ASN A 2 2.01 -61.41 11.27
CA ASN A 2 2.82 -60.94 10.12
C ASN A 2 1.98 -60.95 8.83
N LEU A 3 2.42 -60.30 7.75
CA LEU A 3 1.62 -60.12 6.54
C LEU A 3 1.18 -61.44 5.89
N GLN A 4 2.07 -62.43 5.79
CA GLN A 4 1.74 -63.73 5.23
C GLN A 4 0.64 -64.43 6.04
N LYS A 5 0.73 -64.42 7.38
CA LYS A 5 -0.31 -64.99 8.25
C LYS A 5 -1.65 -64.28 8.11
N VAL A 6 -1.64 -62.96 7.92
CA VAL A 6 -2.86 -62.18 7.62
C VAL A 6 -3.49 -62.64 6.30
N TYR A 7 -2.71 -62.81 5.24
CA TYR A 7 -3.25 -63.27 3.96
C TYR A 7 -3.74 -64.73 3.98
N PHE A 8 -2.99 -65.64 4.59
CA PHE A 8 -3.45 -67.03 4.76
C PHE A 8 -4.69 -67.11 5.66
N GLY A 9 -4.74 -66.33 6.74
CA GLY A 9 -5.90 -66.27 7.62
C GLY A 9 -7.15 -65.71 6.94
N PHE A 10 -7.00 -64.72 6.05
CA PHE A 10 -8.11 -64.23 5.24
C PHE A 10 -8.66 -65.32 4.32
N ARG A 11 -7.78 -66.07 3.64
CA ARG A 11 -8.16 -67.24 2.83
C ARG A 11 -8.85 -68.33 3.65
N ALA A 12 -8.47 -68.47 4.92
CA ALA A 12 -9.09 -69.38 5.88
C ALA A 12 -10.38 -68.84 6.54
N ASN A 13 -10.87 -67.66 6.13
CA ASN A 13 -12.04 -66.96 6.70
C ASN A 13 -11.93 -66.64 8.21
N ASP A 14 -10.73 -66.32 8.68
CA ASP A 14 -10.54 -65.80 10.04
C ASP A 14 -11.19 -64.41 10.18
N LEU A 15 -12.13 -64.29 11.13
CA LEU A 15 -12.95 -63.10 11.33
C LEU A 15 -12.15 -61.90 11.86
N GLU A 16 -11.18 -62.11 12.75
CA GLU A 16 -10.37 -61.00 13.29
C GLU A 16 -9.42 -60.45 12.23
N ILE A 17 -8.84 -61.33 11.41
CA ILE A 17 -7.98 -60.95 10.29
C ILE A 17 -8.78 -60.23 9.20
N LYS A 18 -9.98 -60.73 8.87
CA LYS A 18 -10.88 -60.05 7.94
C LYS A 18 -11.25 -58.65 8.46
N SER A 19 -11.53 -58.53 9.76
CA SER A 19 -11.79 -57.23 10.40
C SER A 19 -10.59 -56.28 10.23
N LEU A 20 -9.36 -56.72 10.55
CA LEU A 20 -8.15 -55.91 10.42
C LEU A 20 -7.94 -55.36 8.98
N LEU A 21 -8.14 -56.21 7.97
CA LEU A 21 -8.01 -55.82 6.57
C LEU A 21 -9.09 -54.81 6.16
N LEU A 22 -10.35 -55.02 6.58
CA LEU A 22 -11.44 -54.09 6.33
C LEU A 22 -11.27 -52.75 7.06
N GLN A 23 -10.70 -52.74 8.27
CA GLN A 23 -10.37 -51.50 8.97
C GLN A 23 -9.31 -50.70 8.20
N SER A 24 -8.30 -51.39 7.67
CA SER A 24 -7.25 -50.76 6.86
C SER A 24 -7.79 -50.21 5.54
N ASP A 25 -8.66 -50.98 4.87
CA ASP A 25 -9.36 -50.56 3.64
C ASP A 25 -10.23 -49.32 3.89
N TRP A 26 -11.03 -49.34 4.95
CA TRP A 26 -11.84 -48.19 5.38
C TRP A 26 -10.99 -46.93 5.54
N PHE A 27 -9.88 -47.01 6.27
CA PHE A 27 -9.02 -45.84 6.49
C PHE A 27 -8.41 -45.34 5.17
N CYS A 28 -7.92 -46.24 4.31
CA CYS A 28 -7.34 -45.86 3.02
C CYS A 28 -8.36 -45.21 2.08
N ARG A 29 -9.64 -45.58 2.15
CA ARG A 29 -10.70 -44.99 1.31
C ARG A 29 -11.17 -43.62 1.80
N ILE A 30 -11.13 -43.37 3.11
CA ILE A 30 -11.55 -42.07 3.67
C ILE A 30 -10.41 -41.05 3.68
N ALA A 31 -9.15 -41.48 3.81
CA ALA A 31 -7.98 -40.61 3.80
C ALA A 31 -7.60 -40.17 2.37
N ILE A 32 -6.90 -39.04 2.24
CA ILE A 32 -6.16 -38.64 1.04
C ILE A 32 -4.70 -38.61 1.43
N PHE A 33 -3.81 -39.18 0.62
CA PHE A 33 -2.38 -39.22 0.92
C PHE A 33 -1.60 -38.30 -0.01
N ASP A 34 -0.61 -37.59 0.54
CA ASP A 34 0.32 -36.79 -0.26
C ASP A 34 1.12 -37.72 -1.18
N PRO A 35 1.06 -37.54 -2.51
CA PRO A 35 1.83 -38.38 -3.44
C PRO A 35 3.35 -38.27 -3.23
N LYS A 36 3.87 -37.22 -2.58
CA LYS A 36 5.29 -37.00 -2.33
C LYS A 36 5.76 -37.66 -1.04
N THR A 37 5.08 -37.43 0.08
CA THR A 37 5.50 -37.94 1.41
C THR A 37 4.79 -39.24 1.81
N GLY A 38 3.63 -39.51 1.22
CA GLY A 38 2.72 -40.59 1.61
C GLY A 38 2.01 -40.36 2.94
N GLU A 39 2.17 -39.19 3.57
CA GLU A 39 1.43 -38.82 4.77
C GLU A 39 -0.04 -38.52 4.43
N ALA A 40 -0.93 -38.79 5.38
CA ALA A 40 -2.35 -38.49 5.20
C ALA A 40 -2.57 -36.97 5.33
N LEU A 41 -3.19 -36.37 4.31
CA LEU A 41 -3.48 -34.95 4.25
C LEU A 41 -4.66 -34.59 5.15
N PRO A 42 -4.64 -33.41 5.79
CA PRO A 42 -5.82 -32.85 6.42
C PRO A 42 -7.00 -32.75 5.43
N GLN A 43 -8.20 -32.99 5.90
CA GLN A 43 -9.42 -32.86 5.09
C GLN A 43 -10.48 -32.05 5.83
N ALA A 44 -11.40 -31.43 5.09
CA ALA A 44 -12.62 -30.88 5.64
C ALA A 44 -13.47 -31.99 6.30
N LEU A 45 -14.11 -31.69 7.41
CA LEU A 45 -15.01 -32.58 8.15
C LEU A 45 -16.15 -33.11 7.26
N THR A 46 -16.76 -32.25 6.46
CA THR A 46 -17.85 -32.65 5.55
C THR A 46 -17.35 -33.65 4.50
N LEU A 47 -16.13 -33.46 3.98
CA LEU A 47 -15.53 -34.40 3.03
C LEU A 47 -15.31 -35.78 3.68
N LEU A 48 -14.78 -35.80 4.91
CA LEU A 48 -14.64 -37.05 5.68
C LEU A 48 -16.00 -37.75 5.85
N PHE A 49 -17.03 -37.03 6.31
CA PHE A 49 -18.36 -37.63 6.48
C PHE A 49 -18.93 -38.19 5.18
N SER A 50 -18.77 -37.48 4.06
CA SER A 50 -19.22 -37.97 2.76
C SER A 50 -18.56 -39.31 2.39
N LYS A 51 -17.25 -39.46 2.63
CA LYS A 51 -16.51 -40.70 2.34
C LYS A 51 -16.88 -41.83 3.30
N VAL A 52 -17.01 -41.54 4.60
CA VAL A 52 -17.42 -42.54 5.60
C VAL A 52 -18.85 -43.02 5.34
N ALA A 53 -19.77 -42.11 4.99
CA ALA A 53 -21.16 -42.43 4.71
C ALA A 53 -21.39 -43.17 3.39
N ALA A 54 -20.45 -43.06 2.45
CA ALA A 54 -20.42 -43.74 1.16
C ALA A 54 -19.55 -45.01 1.15
N TYR A 55 -18.84 -45.30 2.25
CA TYR A 55 -18.02 -46.50 2.34
C TYR A 55 -18.90 -47.76 2.32
N GLU A 56 -18.60 -48.64 1.37
CA GLU A 56 -19.11 -50.00 1.33
C GLU A 56 -17.91 -50.95 1.38
N PRO A 57 -17.93 -51.98 2.24
CA PRO A 57 -16.87 -52.97 2.27
C PRO A 57 -16.67 -53.62 0.89
N PRO A 58 -15.42 -53.88 0.46
CA PRO A 58 -15.14 -54.52 -0.82
C PRO A 58 -15.85 -55.88 -0.93
N ASN A 59 -16.51 -56.12 -2.07
CA ASN A 59 -17.13 -57.40 -2.40
C ASN A 59 -16.07 -58.42 -2.84
N ASN A 60 -16.46 -59.68 -3.03
CA ASN A 60 -15.57 -60.71 -3.55
C ASN A 60 -15.06 -60.32 -4.96
N GLY A 61 -13.78 -59.95 -5.05
CA GLY A 61 -13.12 -59.54 -6.30
C GLY A 61 -12.63 -58.08 -6.30
N ASP A 62 -13.15 -57.22 -5.42
CA ASP A 62 -12.68 -55.84 -5.28
C ASP A 62 -11.32 -55.79 -4.55
N ALA A 63 -10.44 -54.89 -4.97
CA ALA A 63 -9.13 -54.72 -4.33
C ALA A 63 -9.27 -54.19 -2.89
N ILE A 64 -8.63 -54.87 -1.93
CA ILE A 64 -8.60 -54.47 -0.51
C ILE A 64 -7.43 -53.50 -0.28
N HIS A 65 -7.69 -52.28 0.18
CA HIS A 65 -6.64 -51.28 0.40
C HIS A 65 -5.96 -51.46 1.77
N ASP A 66 -4.98 -52.36 1.85
CA ASP A 66 -4.16 -52.61 3.04
C ASP A 66 -2.79 -51.91 3.00
N ARG A 67 -1.91 -52.20 3.97
CA ARG A 67 -0.55 -51.63 4.05
C ARG A 67 0.28 -51.93 2.81
N LEU A 68 0.23 -53.16 2.28
CA LEU A 68 0.98 -53.53 1.08
C LEU A 68 0.48 -52.75 -0.14
N TRP A 69 -0.84 -52.61 -0.28
CA TRP A 69 -1.44 -51.78 -1.33
C TRP A 69 -0.98 -50.33 -1.23
N ARG A 70 -0.98 -49.72 -0.04
CA ARG A 70 -0.51 -48.32 0.16
C ARG A 70 0.95 -48.13 -0.23
N ILE A 71 1.83 -49.06 0.14
CA ILE A 71 3.27 -49.03 -0.23
C ILE A 71 3.43 -49.17 -1.75
N THR A 72 2.65 -50.06 -2.36
CA THR A 72 2.64 -50.26 -3.82
C THR A 72 2.19 -48.98 -4.53
N GLU A 73 1.09 -48.37 -4.09
CA GLU A 73 0.51 -47.19 -4.71
C GLU A 73 1.39 -45.94 -4.58
N HIS A 74 2.01 -45.72 -3.41
CA HIS A 74 2.94 -44.60 -3.21
C HIS A 74 4.16 -44.65 -4.15
N SER A 75 4.66 -45.86 -4.42
CA SER A 75 5.88 -46.06 -5.22
C SER A 75 5.62 -46.28 -6.70
N ARG A 76 4.39 -46.68 -7.10
CA ARG A 76 4.01 -47.09 -8.47
C ARG A 76 4.56 -46.17 -9.55
N ALA A 77 4.16 -44.89 -9.53
CA ALA A 77 4.54 -43.94 -10.57
C ALA A 77 6.06 -43.67 -10.62
N SER A 78 6.75 -43.76 -9.49
CA SER A 78 8.21 -43.61 -9.44
C SER A 78 8.91 -44.84 -10.00
N VAL A 79 8.47 -46.04 -9.63
CA VAL A 79 9.01 -47.30 -10.14
C VAL A 79 8.86 -47.37 -11.66
N GLU A 80 7.67 -47.05 -12.18
CA GLU A 80 7.42 -47.07 -13.63
C GLU A 80 8.29 -46.07 -14.40
N ARG A 81 8.53 -44.87 -13.86
CA ARG A 81 9.46 -43.91 -14.47
C ARG A 81 10.90 -44.41 -14.43
N LEU A 82 11.33 -44.96 -13.29
CA LEU A 82 12.69 -45.46 -13.11
C LEU A 82 13.00 -46.69 -13.97
N PHE A 83 12.01 -47.54 -14.24
CA PHE A 83 12.16 -48.65 -15.18
C PHE A 83 12.50 -48.19 -16.60
N ASN A 84 12.07 -46.99 -16.99
CA ASN A 84 12.36 -46.41 -18.30
C ASN A 84 13.60 -45.49 -18.30
N ALA A 85 14.05 -45.02 -17.14
CA ALA A 85 15.13 -44.04 -17.02
C ALA A 85 15.88 -44.19 -15.69
N LEU A 86 16.82 -45.15 -15.64
CA LEU A 86 17.70 -45.35 -14.49
C LEU A 86 18.79 -44.28 -14.45
N ASN A 87 19.24 -43.92 -13.24
CA ASN A 87 20.46 -43.14 -13.08
C ASN A 87 21.67 -43.93 -13.58
N GLU A 88 22.56 -43.26 -14.29
CA GLU A 88 23.82 -43.83 -14.75
C GLU A 88 24.99 -42.94 -14.33
N SER A 89 26.15 -43.57 -14.07
CA SER A 89 27.39 -42.83 -13.86
C SER A 89 28.47 -43.30 -14.82
N PRO A 90 29.31 -42.39 -15.33
CA PRO A 90 30.41 -42.77 -16.20
C PRO A 90 31.44 -43.57 -15.38
N ARG A 91 31.64 -44.83 -15.76
CA ARG A 91 32.68 -45.70 -15.19
C ARG A 91 33.76 -45.97 -16.22
N ARG A 92 34.95 -46.27 -15.71
CA ARG A 92 36.11 -46.66 -16.50
C ARG A 92 36.54 -48.04 -16.04
N GLU A 93 36.74 -48.94 -16.99
CA GLU A 93 37.30 -50.26 -16.74
C GLU A 93 38.41 -50.59 -17.74
N GLN A 94 39.21 -51.59 -17.43
CA GLN A 94 40.23 -52.13 -18.31
C GLN A 94 39.67 -53.32 -19.10
N ALA A 95 39.37 -53.11 -20.38
CA ALA A 95 38.79 -54.14 -21.25
C ALA A 95 39.66 -54.41 -22.48
N TRP A 96 39.58 -55.62 -23.03
CA TRP A 96 40.17 -55.94 -24.32
C TRP A 96 39.29 -55.38 -25.43
N LEU A 97 39.77 -54.34 -26.10
CA LEU A 97 39.05 -53.66 -27.17
C LEU A 97 39.75 -53.88 -28.51
N PRO A 98 39.01 -54.07 -29.61
CA PRO A 98 39.62 -54.04 -30.93
C PRO A 98 40.23 -52.65 -31.17
N ILE A 99 41.33 -52.57 -31.92
CA ILE A 99 42.13 -51.33 -32.07
C ILE A 99 41.28 -50.12 -32.50
N HIS A 100 40.29 -50.32 -33.38
CA HIS A 100 39.39 -49.24 -33.83
C HIS A 100 38.47 -48.68 -32.73
N ALA A 101 38.25 -49.43 -31.64
CA ALA A 101 37.41 -49.02 -30.51
C ALA A 101 38.21 -48.44 -29.33
N VAL A 102 39.55 -48.44 -29.41
CA VAL A 102 40.44 -47.91 -28.37
C VAL A 102 40.48 -46.38 -28.48
N ARG A 103 40.01 -45.69 -27.43
CA ARG A 103 39.99 -44.21 -27.37
C ARG A 103 40.96 -43.61 -26.35
N GLU A 104 41.37 -44.39 -25.35
CA GLU A 104 42.21 -43.94 -24.24
C GLU A 104 43.12 -45.09 -23.79
N LEU A 105 44.41 -44.78 -23.55
CA LEU A 105 45.42 -45.72 -23.06
C LEU A 105 46.01 -45.18 -21.76
N ASP A 106 46.13 -46.05 -20.77
CA ASP A 106 46.75 -45.75 -19.48
C ASP A 106 48.04 -46.57 -19.28
N ALA A 107 48.71 -46.39 -18.13
CA ALA A 107 49.94 -47.10 -17.81
C ALA A 107 49.80 -48.63 -17.91
N ASN A 108 48.66 -49.19 -17.48
CA ASN A 108 48.38 -50.63 -17.59
C ASN A 108 48.25 -51.10 -19.04
N SER A 109 47.62 -50.29 -19.89
CA SER A 109 47.50 -50.54 -21.33
C SER A 109 48.88 -50.63 -21.99
N PHE A 110 49.80 -49.72 -21.63
CA PHE A 110 51.18 -49.73 -22.14
C PHE A 110 52.01 -50.89 -21.61
N ILE A 111 51.88 -51.26 -20.33
CA ILE A 111 52.56 -52.42 -19.73
C ILE A 111 52.15 -53.70 -20.48
N LYS A 112 50.84 -53.89 -20.70
CA LYS A 112 50.30 -55.05 -21.41
C LYS A 112 50.69 -55.09 -22.89
N LEU A 113 50.79 -53.93 -23.54
CA LEU A 113 51.31 -53.81 -24.90
C LEU A 113 52.82 -54.12 -24.96
N SER A 114 53.60 -53.64 -23.98
CA SER A 114 55.04 -53.85 -23.93
C SER A 114 55.42 -55.33 -23.87
N ASN A 115 54.66 -56.11 -23.10
CA ASN A 115 54.87 -57.55 -22.94
C ASN A 115 54.55 -58.40 -24.19
N ARG A 116 54.10 -57.80 -25.29
CA ARG A 116 53.84 -58.52 -26.55
C ARG A 116 55.11 -58.62 -27.41
N PRO A 117 55.36 -59.78 -28.06
CA PRO A 117 56.49 -59.96 -28.97
C PRO A 117 56.34 -59.06 -30.22
N GLY A 118 57.43 -58.40 -30.63
CA GLY A 118 57.48 -57.44 -31.75
C GLY A 118 58.35 -56.22 -31.42
N ARG A 119 59.04 -55.65 -32.40
CA ARG A 119 59.91 -54.48 -32.21
C ARG A 119 59.15 -53.16 -32.34
N THR A 120 58.08 -53.13 -33.12
CA THR A 120 57.24 -51.94 -33.33
C THR A 120 55.82 -52.15 -32.79
N ILE A 121 55.09 -51.07 -32.43
CA ILE A 121 53.68 -51.16 -32.00
C ILE A 121 52.82 -51.86 -33.06
N ARG A 122 53.12 -51.60 -34.35
CA ARG A 122 52.45 -52.21 -35.50
C ARG A 122 52.67 -53.73 -35.54
N GLU A 123 53.89 -54.20 -35.30
CA GLU A 123 54.20 -55.63 -35.21
C GLU A 123 53.52 -56.29 -34.00
N LYS A 124 53.53 -55.63 -32.84
CA LYS A 124 52.90 -56.14 -31.60
C LYS A 124 51.36 -56.27 -31.70
N LEU A 125 50.75 -55.57 -32.66
CA LEU A 125 49.30 -55.55 -32.88
C LEU A 125 48.84 -56.33 -34.13
N ALA A 126 49.76 -56.80 -34.98
CA ALA A 126 49.45 -57.46 -36.25
C ALA A 126 48.80 -58.86 -36.09
N GLY A 127 49.20 -59.63 -35.07
CA GLY A 127 48.69 -61.00 -34.86
C GLY A 127 47.39 -61.09 -34.03
N LYS A 128 47.13 -60.10 -33.17
CA LYS A 128 45.89 -60.00 -32.36
C LYS A 128 45.45 -58.54 -32.32
N PRO A 129 44.47 -58.11 -33.13
CA PRO A 129 44.08 -56.71 -33.30
C PRO A 129 43.23 -56.18 -32.14
N TYR A 130 43.50 -56.64 -30.92
CA TYR A 130 42.85 -56.24 -29.68
C TYR A 130 43.92 -55.75 -28.69
N LEU A 131 43.60 -54.69 -27.95
CA LEU A 131 44.46 -54.05 -26.97
C LEU A 131 43.69 -53.90 -25.66
N GLN A 132 44.36 -54.13 -24.53
CA GLN A 132 43.76 -53.83 -23.23
C GLN A 132 43.85 -52.31 -23.07
N ALA A 133 42.69 -51.67 -23.00
CA ALA A 133 42.56 -50.22 -23.00
C ALA A 133 41.43 -49.77 -22.08
N VAL A 134 41.41 -48.47 -21.78
CA VAL A 134 40.37 -47.88 -20.94
C VAL A 134 39.06 -47.84 -21.74
N ARG A 135 38.08 -48.63 -21.31
CA ARG A 135 36.70 -48.54 -21.79
C ARG A 135 35.90 -47.63 -20.87
N ARG A 136 35.34 -46.55 -21.43
CA ARG A 136 34.33 -45.75 -20.73
C ARG A 136 32.94 -46.27 -21.10
N PHE A 137 32.12 -46.51 -20.10
CA PHE A 137 30.71 -46.88 -20.29
C PHE A 137 29.87 -46.23 -19.20
N GLN A 138 28.57 -46.09 -19.47
CA GLN A 138 27.62 -45.65 -18.47
C GLN A 138 27.19 -46.87 -17.65
N SER A 139 27.41 -46.82 -16.34
CA SER A 139 27.07 -47.91 -15.43
C SER A 139 25.82 -47.55 -14.65
N ALA A 140 24.76 -48.35 -14.82
CA ALA A 140 23.56 -48.31 -13.98
C ALA A 140 23.77 -48.97 -12.60
N ASN A 141 24.92 -49.60 -12.33
CA ASN A 141 25.20 -50.23 -11.03
C ASN A 141 25.54 -49.22 -9.92
N LEU A 142 24.57 -48.40 -9.53
CA LEU A 142 24.65 -47.38 -8.49
C LEU A 142 23.89 -47.81 -7.23
N PRO A 143 24.22 -47.30 -6.03
CA PRO A 143 23.50 -47.60 -4.80
C PRO A 143 21.98 -47.44 -4.93
N GLU A 144 21.50 -46.37 -5.55
CA GLU A 144 20.07 -46.09 -5.74
C GLU A 144 19.36 -47.11 -6.63
N ASN A 145 20.03 -47.65 -7.65
CA ASN A 145 19.49 -48.69 -8.52
C ASN A 145 19.52 -50.07 -7.86
N ARG A 146 20.55 -50.33 -7.05
CA ARG A 146 20.60 -51.54 -6.21
C ARG A 146 19.45 -51.56 -5.21
N LEU A 147 19.16 -50.43 -4.58
CA LEU A 147 17.99 -50.25 -3.71
C LEU A 147 16.69 -50.51 -4.47
N LEU A 148 16.49 -49.86 -5.63
CA LEU A 148 15.31 -50.08 -6.47
C LEU A 148 15.12 -51.57 -6.77
N LYS A 149 16.19 -52.25 -7.20
CA LYS A 149 16.18 -53.68 -7.51
C LYS A 149 15.81 -54.54 -6.28
N ALA A 150 16.37 -54.23 -5.11
CA ALA A 150 16.03 -54.94 -3.87
C ALA A 150 14.57 -54.71 -3.47
N PHE A 151 14.09 -53.46 -3.55
CA PHE A 151 12.71 -53.10 -3.24
C PHE A 151 11.72 -53.83 -4.15
N VAL A 152 11.86 -53.73 -5.47
CA VAL A 152 10.88 -54.32 -6.39
C VAL A 152 10.90 -55.85 -6.35
N ARG A 153 12.04 -56.49 -6.09
CA ARG A 153 12.10 -57.95 -5.86
C ARG A 153 11.26 -58.34 -4.64
N ARG A 154 11.50 -57.69 -3.51
CA ARG A 154 10.75 -57.98 -2.28
C ARG A 154 9.26 -57.66 -2.43
N LEU A 155 8.94 -56.58 -3.14
CA LEU A 155 7.56 -56.21 -3.45
C LEU A 155 6.87 -57.27 -4.31
N ALA A 156 7.56 -57.79 -5.35
CA ALA A 156 7.02 -58.86 -6.20
C ALA A 156 6.68 -60.11 -5.40
N ASP A 157 7.59 -60.58 -4.53
CA ASP A 157 7.34 -61.74 -3.67
C ASP A 157 6.05 -61.58 -2.83
N LEU A 158 5.82 -60.37 -2.30
CA LEU A 158 4.65 -60.08 -1.47
C LEU A 158 3.36 -59.91 -2.29
N LEU A 159 3.46 -59.34 -3.50
CA LEU A 159 2.34 -59.24 -4.43
C LEU A 159 1.92 -60.61 -4.97
N GLU A 160 2.85 -61.55 -5.15
CA GLU A 160 2.55 -62.94 -5.50
C GLU A 160 1.78 -63.64 -4.38
N VAL A 161 2.22 -63.51 -3.12
CA VAL A 161 1.47 -64.06 -1.97
C VAL A 161 0.08 -63.42 -1.86
N ARG A 162 -0.03 -62.11 -2.15
CA ARG A 162 -1.31 -61.41 -2.18
C ARG A 162 -2.24 -61.99 -3.26
N LEU A 163 -1.74 -62.21 -4.47
CA LEU A 163 -2.47 -62.82 -5.56
C LEU A 163 -2.96 -64.23 -5.19
N ASP A 164 -2.08 -65.06 -4.63
CA ASP A 164 -2.40 -66.44 -4.25
C ASP A 164 -3.44 -66.56 -3.12
N CYS A 165 -3.46 -65.60 -2.20
CA CYS A 165 -4.32 -65.63 -1.03
C CYS A 165 -5.63 -64.85 -1.20
N LEU A 166 -5.58 -63.68 -1.86
CA LEU A 166 -6.73 -62.79 -2.04
C LEU A 166 -7.36 -62.89 -3.44
N GLY A 167 -6.67 -63.51 -4.41
CA GLY A 167 -7.12 -63.54 -5.81
C GLY A 167 -7.03 -62.18 -6.52
N GLN A 168 -6.23 -61.26 -6.00
CA GLN A 168 -6.14 -59.87 -6.47
C GLN A 168 -4.79 -59.63 -7.16
N GLU A 169 -4.80 -59.47 -8.48
CA GLU A 169 -3.60 -59.17 -9.27
C GLU A 169 -3.34 -57.66 -9.35
N ASP A 170 -2.10 -57.24 -9.10
CA ASP A 170 -1.65 -55.85 -9.31
C ASP A 170 -0.86 -55.73 -10.62
N GLN A 171 -1.22 -54.77 -11.47
CA GLN A 171 -0.59 -54.54 -12.78
C GLN A 171 0.92 -54.27 -12.70
N LEU A 172 1.43 -53.79 -11.56
CA LEU A 172 2.85 -53.53 -11.37
C LEU A 172 3.66 -54.83 -11.28
N LEU A 173 3.06 -55.95 -10.84
CA LEU A 173 3.75 -57.24 -10.70
C LEU A 173 4.33 -57.70 -12.03
N ALA A 174 3.53 -57.70 -13.10
CA ALA A 174 3.98 -58.07 -14.45
C ALA A 174 5.11 -57.16 -14.96
N LYS A 175 5.02 -55.85 -14.69
CA LYS A 175 6.07 -54.87 -15.06
C LYS A 175 7.37 -55.15 -14.30
N ILE A 176 7.29 -55.43 -13.00
CA ILE A 176 8.45 -55.77 -12.17
C ILE A 176 9.11 -57.06 -12.68
N GLN A 177 8.34 -58.12 -12.91
CA GLN A 177 8.87 -59.40 -13.39
C GLN A 177 9.54 -59.26 -14.77
N SER A 178 8.96 -58.46 -15.66
CA SER A 178 9.57 -58.13 -16.96
C SER A 178 10.90 -57.38 -16.79
N TRP A 179 10.90 -56.32 -15.98
CA TRP A 179 12.10 -55.51 -15.72
C TRP A 179 13.22 -56.32 -15.07
N LEU A 180 12.91 -57.19 -14.11
CA LEU A 180 13.90 -58.06 -13.45
C LEU A 180 14.60 -59.05 -14.41
N ARG A 181 14.02 -59.34 -15.57
CA ARG A 181 14.60 -60.19 -16.63
C ARG A 181 15.44 -59.41 -17.64
N SER A 182 15.42 -58.07 -17.63
CA SER A 182 16.19 -57.24 -18.56
C SER A 182 17.70 -57.33 -18.34
N ASP A 183 18.48 -57.18 -19.42
CA ASP A 183 19.94 -57.17 -19.37
C ASP A 183 20.48 -56.01 -18.53
N GLU A 184 19.85 -54.83 -18.59
CA GLU A 184 20.25 -53.69 -17.76
C GLU A 184 20.11 -54.01 -16.27
N THR A 185 19.07 -54.75 -15.89
CA THR A 185 18.83 -55.12 -14.49
C THR A 185 19.77 -56.22 -14.01
N GLN A 186 20.15 -57.16 -14.88
CA GLN A 186 21.14 -58.18 -14.53
C GLN A 186 22.51 -57.56 -14.21
N ALA A 187 22.84 -56.41 -14.81
CA ALA A 187 24.08 -55.67 -14.54
C ALA A 187 24.08 -54.90 -13.19
N ILE A 188 22.93 -54.71 -12.54
CA ILE A 188 22.82 -54.04 -11.23
C ILE A 188 23.15 -55.03 -10.10
N GLY A 189 24.04 -54.63 -9.17
CA GLY A 189 24.45 -55.44 -8.03
C GLY A 189 23.38 -55.60 -6.93
N ASN A 190 23.76 -56.26 -5.83
CA ASN A 190 22.90 -56.38 -4.65
C ASN A 190 22.93 -55.11 -3.80
N TRP A 191 21.86 -54.90 -3.03
CA TRP A 191 21.77 -53.79 -2.07
C TRP A 191 22.49 -54.13 -0.76
N ASP A 192 23.42 -53.27 -0.33
CA ASP A 192 24.31 -53.51 0.81
C ASP A 192 23.84 -52.82 2.12
N ASN A 193 22.55 -52.44 2.23
CA ASN A 193 21.99 -51.73 3.38
C ASN A 193 22.73 -50.42 3.75
N LEU A 194 23.15 -49.67 2.74
CA LEU A 194 23.85 -48.39 2.91
C LEU A 194 22.91 -47.32 3.49
N PRO A 195 23.41 -46.38 4.31
CA PRO A 195 22.63 -45.23 4.74
C PRO A 195 22.23 -44.35 3.53
N PRO A 196 21.14 -43.56 3.62
CA PRO A 196 20.68 -42.76 2.49
C PRO A 196 21.73 -41.71 2.10
N ASN A 197 22.10 -41.68 0.83
CA ASN A 197 23.00 -40.67 0.27
C ASN A 197 22.21 -39.44 -0.23
N ASN A 198 22.90 -38.33 -0.52
CA ASN A 198 22.25 -37.10 -1.01
C ASN A 198 21.45 -37.33 -2.31
N THR A 199 21.88 -38.26 -3.16
CA THR A 199 21.17 -38.61 -4.41
C THR A 199 19.80 -39.23 -4.12
N LEU A 200 19.71 -40.17 -3.16
CA LEU A 200 18.45 -40.79 -2.73
C LEU A 200 17.50 -39.77 -2.07
N LEU A 201 18.04 -38.83 -1.29
CA LEU A 201 17.25 -37.86 -0.54
C LEU A 201 16.74 -36.69 -1.41
N SER A 202 17.47 -36.32 -2.46
CA SER A 202 17.13 -35.19 -3.34
C SER A 202 16.37 -35.59 -4.60
N HIS A 203 16.53 -36.82 -5.08
CA HIS A 203 15.90 -37.24 -6.32
C HIS A 203 14.40 -37.55 -6.13
N ARG A 204 13.56 -36.92 -6.96
CA ARG A 204 12.09 -37.02 -6.91
C ARG A 204 11.58 -38.46 -6.85
N ASP A 205 12.07 -39.32 -7.74
CA ASP A 205 11.56 -40.69 -7.88
C ASP A 205 12.19 -41.69 -6.90
N TYR A 206 13.52 -41.73 -6.75
CA TYR A 206 14.20 -42.59 -5.78
C TYR A 206 13.85 -42.29 -4.31
N ARG A 207 13.52 -41.04 -3.96
CA ARG A 207 13.08 -40.72 -2.60
C ARG A 207 11.84 -41.52 -2.20
N ARG A 208 10.85 -41.65 -3.10
CA ARG A 208 9.63 -42.43 -2.86
C ARG A 208 9.92 -43.93 -2.75
N VAL A 209 10.86 -44.44 -3.55
CA VAL A 209 11.32 -45.83 -3.47
C VAL A 209 12.00 -46.09 -2.12
N TRP A 210 12.80 -45.14 -1.64
CA TRP A 210 13.42 -45.23 -0.31
C TRP A 210 12.38 -45.23 0.81
N ASP A 211 11.39 -44.33 0.76
CA ASP A 211 10.32 -44.29 1.75
C ASP A 211 9.49 -45.59 1.75
N ALA A 212 9.12 -46.09 0.57
CA ALA A 212 8.44 -47.37 0.41
C ALA A 212 9.27 -48.57 0.88
N TRP A 213 10.59 -48.59 0.61
CA TRP A 213 11.49 -49.64 1.10
C TRP A 213 11.54 -49.67 2.63
N ARG A 214 11.61 -48.50 3.29
CA ARG A 214 11.58 -48.41 4.75
C ARG A 214 10.29 -48.97 5.34
N TRP A 215 9.14 -48.59 4.79
CA TRP A 215 7.84 -49.14 5.23
C TRP A 215 7.74 -50.65 4.99
N LEU A 216 8.35 -51.15 3.92
CA LEU A 216 8.37 -52.59 3.64
C LEU A 216 9.23 -53.38 4.63
N GLN A 217 10.26 -52.75 5.24
CA GLN A 217 11.07 -53.40 6.27
C GLN A 217 10.31 -53.58 7.60
N THR A 218 9.45 -52.63 7.96
CA THR A 218 8.69 -52.65 9.23
C THR A 218 7.29 -53.25 9.09
N ILE A 219 6.89 -53.67 7.88
CA ILE A 219 5.51 -54.06 7.57
C ILE A 219 4.94 -55.13 8.51
N ASP A 220 5.74 -56.11 8.90
CA ASP A 220 5.30 -57.19 9.80
C ASP A 220 5.13 -56.70 11.25
N GLU A 221 6.00 -55.80 11.71
CA GLU A 221 5.92 -55.16 13.03
C GLU A 221 4.71 -54.24 13.11
N ASP A 222 4.47 -53.47 12.05
CA ASP A 222 3.32 -52.59 11.89
C ASP A 222 2.01 -53.39 11.89
N ILE A 223 1.95 -54.53 11.19
CA ILE A 223 0.78 -55.43 11.19
C ILE A 223 0.58 -56.08 12.56
N ALA A 224 1.65 -56.44 13.27
CA ALA A 224 1.54 -56.97 14.62
C ALA A 224 0.94 -55.93 15.59
N ARG A 225 1.40 -54.67 15.49
CA ARG A 225 0.84 -53.55 16.25
C ARG A 225 -0.62 -53.34 15.91
N ASP A 226 -0.96 -53.26 14.63
CA ASP A 226 -2.33 -53.06 14.15
C ASP A 226 -3.28 -54.17 14.63
N PHE A 227 -2.84 -55.43 14.56
CA PHE A 227 -3.60 -56.59 15.03
C PHE A 227 -3.86 -56.53 16.55
N SER A 228 -2.88 -56.05 17.33
CA SER A 228 -3.07 -55.88 18.78
C SER A 228 -4.10 -54.80 19.15
N GLN A 229 -4.45 -53.92 18.21
CA GLN A 229 -5.33 -52.77 18.41
C GLN A 229 -6.68 -52.89 17.69
N VAL A 230 -7.04 -54.07 17.15
CA VAL A 230 -8.26 -54.29 16.35
C VAL A 230 -9.52 -53.72 17.03
N LYS A 231 -9.70 -53.92 18.35
CA LYS A 231 -10.84 -53.38 19.09
C LYS A 231 -10.84 -51.85 19.18
N ALA A 232 -9.69 -51.25 19.48
CA ALA A 232 -9.56 -49.79 19.54
C ALA A 232 -9.80 -49.14 18.18
N ARG A 233 -9.34 -49.79 17.09
CA ARG A 233 -9.59 -49.38 15.71
C ARG A 233 -11.07 -49.45 15.35
N GLU A 234 -11.76 -50.51 15.77
CA GLU A 234 -13.21 -50.67 15.59
C GLU A 234 -14.00 -49.59 16.35
N ASP A 235 -13.59 -49.26 17.57
CA ASP A 235 -14.20 -48.17 18.35
C ASP A 235 -14.03 -46.82 17.64
N ALA A 236 -12.83 -46.53 17.11
CA ALA A 236 -12.57 -45.32 16.34
C ALA A 236 -13.45 -45.25 15.08
N MET A 237 -13.55 -46.35 14.31
CA MET A 237 -14.45 -46.44 13.15
C MET A 237 -15.90 -46.17 13.54
N ARG A 238 -16.38 -46.75 14.65
CA ARG A 238 -17.75 -46.60 15.12
C ARG A 238 -18.07 -45.14 15.46
N VAL A 239 -17.15 -44.41 16.11
CA VAL A 239 -17.32 -42.98 16.42
C VAL A 239 -17.55 -42.17 15.15
N TRP A 240 -16.67 -42.29 14.15
CA TRP A 240 -16.78 -41.53 12.90
C TRP A 240 -17.95 -41.98 12.03
N THR A 241 -18.29 -43.27 12.05
CA THR A 241 -19.49 -43.80 11.39
C THR A 241 -20.75 -43.21 12.00
N ASN A 242 -20.85 -43.12 13.33
CA ASN A 242 -22.00 -42.51 14.00
C ASN A 242 -22.19 -41.04 13.61
N TYR A 243 -21.11 -40.25 13.59
CA TYR A 243 -21.18 -38.86 13.13
C TYR A 243 -21.57 -38.76 11.65
N ALA A 244 -20.98 -39.57 10.78
CA ALA A 244 -21.32 -39.59 9.35
C ALA A 244 -22.78 -39.98 9.10
N GLN A 245 -23.34 -40.93 9.87
CA GLN A 245 -24.76 -41.29 9.80
C GLN A 245 -25.66 -40.15 10.32
N MET A 246 -25.24 -39.46 11.37
CA MET A 246 -25.97 -38.28 11.89
C MET A 246 -25.99 -37.14 10.86
N TRP A 247 -24.89 -36.91 10.15
CA TRP A 247 -24.77 -35.97 9.03
C TRP A 247 -25.65 -36.39 7.84
N LYS A 248 -25.63 -37.68 7.45
CA LYS A 248 -26.44 -38.26 6.36
C LYS A 248 -27.95 -38.11 6.60
N LYS A 249 -28.40 -38.24 7.85
CA LYS A 249 -29.81 -38.02 8.25
C LYS A 249 -30.31 -36.59 8.03
N SER A 250 -29.42 -35.63 7.73
CA SER A 250 -29.80 -34.29 7.25
C SER A 250 -30.60 -33.44 8.24
N ARG A 251 -30.43 -33.69 9.55
CA ARG A 251 -31.13 -33.00 10.66
C ARG A 251 -30.22 -32.22 11.60
N HIS A 252 -28.92 -32.19 11.33
CA HIS A 252 -27.93 -31.49 12.15
C HIS A 252 -26.96 -30.72 11.25
N HIS A 253 -26.63 -29.50 11.65
CA HIS A 253 -25.54 -28.71 11.11
C HIS A 253 -24.24 -29.08 11.82
N PHE A 254 -23.16 -29.22 11.04
CA PHE A 254 -21.81 -29.40 11.55
C PHE A 254 -20.94 -28.22 11.15
N VAL A 255 -20.17 -27.68 12.09
CA VAL A 255 -19.21 -26.62 11.74
C VAL A 255 -17.99 -27.23 11.09
N GLU A 256 -17.58 -26.64 9.96
CA GLU A 256 -16.42 -27.09 9.22
C GLU A 256 -15.12 -26.82 10.02
N MET A 257 -14.21 -27.79 10.00
CA MET A 257 -12.87 -27.66 10.57
C MET A 257 -11.91 -28.68 9.93
N PRO A 258 -10.58 -28.48 10.02
CA PRO A 258 -9.61 -29.46 9.57
C PRO A 258 -9.66 -30.73 10.41
N ILE A 259 -9.65 -31.88 9.73
CA ILE A 259 -9.53 -33.19 10.35
C ILE A 259 -8.17 -33.78 9.96
N LEU A 260 -7.39 -34.11 10.98
CA LEU A 260 -6.04 -34.64 10.87
C LEU A 260 -6.08 -36.17 10.94
N PHE A 261 -5.28 -36.82 10.10
CA PHE A 261 -5.22 -38.28 9.98
C PHE A 261 -3.83 -38.77 10.36
N ASP A 262 -3.76 -39.77 11.23
CA ASP A 262 -2.54 -40.54 11.51
C ASP A 262 -2.81 -42.01 11.15
N TYR A 263 -2.29 -42.42 9.99
CA TYR A 263 -2.44 -43.78 9.50
C TYR A 263 -1.75 -44.80 10.41
N GLU A 264 -0.58 -44.45 10.95
CA GLU A 264 0.24 -45.41 11.71
C GLU A 264 -0.37 -45.73 13.07
N ARG A 265 -1.07 -44.77 13.66
CA ARG A 265 -1.80 -44.93 14.93
C ARG A 265 -3.29 -45.24 14.75
N PHE A 266 -3.79 -45.23 13.51
CA PHE A 266 -5.21 -45.34 13.19
C PHE A 266 -6.05 -44.26 13.92
N GLU A 267 -5.55 -43.03 13.94
CA GLU A 267 -6.22 -41.92 14.62
C GLU A 267 -6.75 -40.90 13.62
N ILE A 268 -7.96 -40.41 13.90
CA ILE A 268 -8.58 -39.31 13.18
C ILE A 268 -8.93 -38.26 14.25
N ARG A 269 -8.31 -37.09 14.14
CA ARG A 269 -8.37 -36.05 15.17
C ARG A 269 -8.93 -34.76 14.60
N PRO A 270 -10.02 -34.21 15.17
CA PRO A 270 -10.45 -32.86 14.84
C PRO A 270 -9.41 -31.83 15.31
N TRP A 271 -9.35 -30.70 14.60
CA TRP A 271 -8.47 -29.58 14.97
C TRP A 271 -8.79 -29.05 16.38
N LEU A 272 -10.08 -28.91 16.69
CA LEU A 272 -10.59 -28.60 18.02
C LEU A 272 -10.98 -29.89 18.74
N SER A 273 -10.86 -29.94 20.06
CA SER A 273 -11.12 -31.16 20.84
C SER A 273 -12.55 -31.69 20.75
N GLN A 274 -13.52 -30.87 20.32
CA GLN A 274 -14.92 -31.22 20.17
C GLN A 274 -15.50 -30.69 18.86
N LEU A 275 -16.40 -31.46 18.25
CA LEU A 275 -17.18 -31.04 17.09
C LEU A 275 -18.33 -30.13 17.55
N ALA A 276 -18.50 -28.99 16.90
CA ALA A 276 -19.66 -28.12 17.10
C ALA A 276 -20.83 -28.61 16.23
N ILE A 277 -21.95 -28.93 16.88
CA ILE A 277 -23.13 -29.55 16.26
C ILE A 277 -24.40 -28.83 16.73
N GLN A 278 -25.30 -28.48 15.79
CA GLN A 278 -26.59 -27.87 16.10
C GLN A 278 -27.73 -28.62 15.37
N GLN A 279 -28.83 -28.90 16.06
CA GLN A 279 -30.00 -29.49 15.43
C GLN A 279 -30.66 -28.48 14.47
N SER A 280 -30.93 -28.90 13.23
CA SER A 280 -31.58 -28.06 12.23
C SER A 280 -33.10 -28.17 12.32
N LYS A 281 -33.78 -27.03 12.17
CA LYS A 281 -35.25 -26.97 12.05
C LYS A 281 -35.73 -27.49 10.68
N GLN A 282 -34.88 -27.45 9.66
CA GLN A 282 -35.19 -27.86 8.30
C GLN A 282 -34.34 -29.08 7.90
N THR A 283 -34.75 -29.77 6.84
CA THR A 283 -33.94 -30.87 6.29
C THR A 283 -32.87 -30.28 5.38
N ILE A 284 -31.61 -30.64 5.61
CA ILE A 284 -30.46 -30.14 4.84
C ILE A 284 -30.28 -31.01 3.60
N SER A 285 -30.08 -30.42 2.42
CA SER A 285 -29.77 -31.22 1.22
C SER A 285 -28.35 -31.78 1.29
N ARG A 286 -28.19 -33.09 1.06
CA ARG A 286 -26.90 -33.79 0.99
C ARG A 286 -26.59 -34.34 -0.41
N GLU A 287 -27.41 -33.99 -1.41
CA GLU A 287 -27.17 -34.38 -2.80
C GLU A 287 -25.92 -33.65 -3.34
N LEU A 288 -24.80 -34.35 -3.39
CA LEU A 288 -23.63 -33.93 -4.15
C LEU A 288 -23.91 -34.15 -5.64
N ARG A 289 -24.62 -33.22 -6.28
CA ARG A 289 -24.86 -33.28 -7.72
C ARG A 289 -23.57 -32.99 -8.47
N ARG A 290 -22.96 -34.03 -9.05
CA ARG A 290 -21.89 -33.87 -10.03
C ARG A 290 -22.50 -33.55 -11.38
N GLU A 291 -22.86 -32.30 -11.58
CA GLU A 291 -23.22 -31.80 -12.90
C GLU A 291 -21.94 -31.42 -13.64
N GLU A 292 -21.76 -31.99 -14.84
CA GLU A 292 -20.65 -31.64 -15.72
C GLU A 292 -21.20 -30.99 -16.99
N TYR A 293 -20.65 -29.85 -17.36
CA TYR A 293 -21.00 -29.09 -18.55
C TYR A 293 -19.81 -29.09 -19.52
N PHE A 294 -20.05 -29.54 -20.74
CA PHE A 294 -19.04 -29.60 -21.80
C PHE A 294 -19.13 -28.43 -22.79
N GLU A 295 -20.19 -27.65 -22.70
CA GLU A 295 -20.39 -26.42 -23.48
C GLU A 295 -19.75 -25.20 -22.79
N PRO A 296 -19.44 -24.12 -23.54
CA PRO A 296 -18.97 -22.87 -22.95
C PRO A 296 -19.95 -22.33 -21.90
N ALA A 297 -19.40 -21.78 -20.83
CA ALA A 297 -20.16 -21.25 -19.70
C ALA A 297 -19.83 -19.78 -19.45
N CYS A 298 -20.82 -19.00 -19.00
CA CYS A 298 -20.63 -17.68 -18.44
C CYS A 298 -20.90 -17.76 -16.94
N ILE A 299 -19.97 -17.30 -16.11
CA ILE A 299 -20.07 -17.36 -14.65
C ILE A 299 -19.91 -15.98 -14.02
N ASP A 300 -20.57 -15.77 -12.90
CA ASP A 300 -20.48 -14.58 -12.07
C ASP A 300 -20.10 -14.95 -10.63
N LEU A 301 -18.87 -14.61 -10.26
CA LEU A 301 -18.23 -14.98 -8.99
C LEU A 301 -18.46 -13.93 -7.89
N THR A 302 -19.37 -13.00 -8.09
CA THR A 302 -19.63 -11.89 -7.15
C THR A 302 -20.61 -12.26 -6.03
N SER A 303 -21.04 -13.51 -5.96
CA SER A 303 -21.85 -14.09 -4.88
C SER A 303 -21.19 -15.33 -4.30
N LEU A 304 -21.55 -15.67 -3.05
CA LEU A 304 -21.04 -16.87 -2.38
C LEU A 304 -21.41 -18.16 -3.14
N ARG A 305 -22.59 -18.18 -3.75
CA ARG A 305 -23.03 -19.20 -4.70
C ARG A 305 -23.01 -18.59 -6.11
N PRO A 306 -21.97 -18.81 -6.91
CA PRO A 306 -21.84 -18.17 -8.21
C PRO A 306 -23.01 -18.45 -9.13
N SER A 307 -23.46 -17.45 -9.88
CA SER A 307 -24.46 -17.63 -10.92
C SER A 307 -23.79 -18.04 -12.21
N TYR A 308 -24.39 -18.92 -13.00
CA TYR A 308 -23.87 -19.28 -14.31
C TYR A 308 -24.97 -19.48 -15.35
N ALA A 309 -24.57 -19.33 -16.60
CA ALA A 309 -25.35 -19.69 -17.77
C ALA A 309 -24.54 -20.59 -18.69
N THR A 310 -25.22 -21.53 -19.31
CA THR A 310 -24.76 -22.27 -20.48
C THR A 310 -25.84 -22.16 -21.57
N LYS A 311 -25.69 -22.85 -22.72
CA LYS A 311 -26.71 -22.79 -23.77
C LYS A 311 -28.06 -23.39 -23.32
N GLY A 312 -28.03 -24.35 -22.39
CA GLY A 312 -29.23 -25.06 -21.90
C GLY A 312 -29.61 -24.83 -20.44
N ALA A 313 -28.79 -24.16 -19.63
CA ALA A 313 -29.04 -23.98 -18.20
C ALA A 313 -28.72 -22.56 -17.71
N PHE A 314 -29.54 -22.02 -16.80
CA PHE A 314 -29.27 -20.77 -16.09
C PHE A 314 -29.69 -20.94 -14.63
N ARG A 315 -28.72 -20.94 -13.72
CA ARG A 315 -28.93 -21.13 -12.28
C ARG A 315 -27.69 -20.73 -11.48
N SER A 316 -27.81 -20.71 -10.17
CA SER A 316 -26.65 -20.63 -9.28
C SER A 316 -26.09 -22.02 -8.98
N LEU A 317 -24.78 -22.11 -8.76
CA LEU A 317 -24.14 -23.29 -8.22
C LEU A 317 -24.67 -23.57 -6.80
N CYS A 318 -24.75 -24.84 -6.42
CA CYS A 318 -25.24 -25.22 -5.10
C CYS A 318 -24.17 -24.99 -4.02
N GLU A 319 -22.91 -25.17 -4.40
CA GLU A 319 -21.74 -25.05 -3.55
C GLU A 319 -21.46 -23.60 -3.13
N THR A 320 -21.01 -23.44 -1.90
CA THR A 320 -20.53 -22.17 -1.35
C THR A 320 -19.06 -21.98 -1.65
N TYR A 321 -18.72 -21.07 -2.55
CA TYR A 321 -17.34 -20.74 -2.91
C TYR A 321 -16.66 -19.95 -1.80
N LEU A 322 -16.28 -20.70 -0.77
CA LEU A 322 -15.66 -20.26 0.45
C LEU A 322 -14.45 -21.15 0.75
N TRP A 323 -13.38 -20.51 1.19
CA TRP A 323 -12.14 -21.15 1.55
C TRP A 323 -11.69 -20.63 2.91
N GLN A 324 -11.03 -21.48 3.69
CA GLN A 324 -10.61 -21.12 5.03
C GLN A 324 -9.23 -21.68 5.36
N GLN A 325 -8.39 -20.82 5.95
CA GLN A 325 -7.14 -21.19 6.59
C GLN A 325 -7.26 -21.20 8.10
N TRP A 326 -6.67 -22.20 8.73
CA TRP A 326 -6.56 -22.37 10.17
C TRP A 326 -5.09 -22.31 10.59
N MET A 327 -4.77 -21.52 11.62
CA MET A 327 -3.41 -21.38 12.14
C MET A 327 -3.29 -21.86 13.60
N SER A 328 -2.24 -22.63 13.89
CA SER A 328 -1.83 -22.99 15.26
C SER A 328 -0.32 -23.22 15.31
N ASP A 329 0.37 -22.66 16.30
CA ASP A 329 1.80 -22.91 16.59
C ASP A 329 2.73 -22.82 15.36
N GLY A 330 2.48 -21.83 14.48
CA GLY A 330 3.26 -21.60 13.27
C GLY A 330 2.98 -22.58 12.12
N LYS A 331 1.98 -23.46 12.25
CA LYS A 331 1.48 -24.33 11.17
C LYS A 331 0.13 -23.81 10.66
N SER A 332 -0.03 -23.78 9.35
CA SER A 332 -1.29 -23.48 8.68
C SER A 332 -1.87 -24.73 8.02
N VAL A 333 -3.20 -24.86 8.09
CA VAL A 333 -3.95 -25.86 7.34
C VAL A 333 -5.12 -25.18 6.65
N ASP A 334 -5.22 -25.42 5.36
CA ASP A 334 -6.23 -24.84 4.49
C ASP A 334 -7.30 -25.88 4.19
N ILE A 335 -8.57 -25.47 4.21
CA ILE A 335 -9.71 -26.33 3.90
C ILE A 335 -10.72 -25.63 2.98
N GLU A 336 -11.41 -26.45 2.20
CA GLU A 336 -12.42 -26.02 1.24
C GLU A 336 -13.82 -26.13 1.86
N LEU A 337 -14.64 -25.08 1.76
CA LEU A 337 -15.96 -25.00 2.39
C LEU A 337 -17.11 -25.13 1.37
N PHE A 338 -16.89 -25.79 0.23
CA PHE A 338 -17.88 -25.90 -0.85
C PHE A 338 -19.22 -26.50 -0.43
N ASN A 339 -19.22 -27.42 0.52
CA ASN A 339 -20.40 -28.13 1.00
C ASN A 339 -20.62 -27.96 2.51
N ALA A 340 -19.98 -26.95 3.13
CA ALA A 340 -20.04 -26.74 4.56
C ALA A 340 -21.45 -26.33 5.01
N ASP A 341 -21.89 -26.84 6.16
CA ASP A 341 -23.14 -26.37 6.79
C ASP A 341 -22.94 -25.03 7.50
N ALA A 342 -21.77 -24.86 8.12
CA ALA A 342 -21.38 -23.67 8.85
C ALA A 342 -19.85 -23.49 8.81
N ALA A 343 -19.40 -22.24 8.87
CA ALA A 343 -17.98 -21.90 9.00
C ALA A 343 -17.63 -21.49 10.44
N TYR A 344 -16.44 -21.84 10.90
CA TYR A 344 -15.93 -21.33 12.18
C TYR A 344 -15.28 -19.96 11.95
N VAL A 345 -15.55 -18.94 12.75
CA VAL A 345 -14.96 -17.60 12.59
C VAL A 345 -14.25 -17.23 13.88
N HIS A 346 -12.92 -17.38 13.89
CA HIS A 346 -12.08 -17.08 15.06
C HIS A 346 -10.82 -16.30 14.69
N ALA A 347 -10.11 -15.74 15.68
CA ALA A 347 -8.93 -14.90 15.47
C ALA A 347 -7.79 -15.58 14.67
N ASN A 348 -7.61 -16.90 14.82
CA ASN A 348 -6.57 -17.66 14.09
C ASN A 348 -7.04 -18.24 12.74
N THR A 349 -8.19 -17.80 12.22
CA THR A 349 -8.72 -18.27 10.93
C THR A 349 -8.84 -17.13 9.96
N THR A 350 -8.53 -17.39 8.70
CA THR A 350 -8.80 -16.46 7.60
C THR A 350 -9.83 -17.07 6.67
N LEU A 351 -10.96 -16.38 6.47
CA LEU A 351 -11.96 -16.75 5.47
C LEU A 351 -11.77 -15.90 4.21
N VAL A 352 -11.86 -16.56 3.05
CA VAL A 352 -11.86 -15.90 1.74
C VAL A 352 -13.01 -16.50 0.93
N SER A 353 -13.96 -15.67 0.52
CA SER A 353 -15.06 -16.03 -0.38
C SER A 353 -14.77 -15.63 -1.82
N ALA A 354 -15.50 -16.18 -2.80
CA ALA A 354 -15.40 -15.73 -4.19
C ALA A 354 -15.60 -14.20 -4.37
N PRO A 355 -16.58 -13.54 -3.72
CA PRO A 355 -16.69 -12.08 -3.73
C PRO A 355 -15.46 -11.35 -3.18
N ASP A 356 -14.78 -11.89 -2.17
CA ASP A 356 -13.57 -11.26 -1.60
C ASP A 356 -12.46 -11.13 -2.65
N LEU A 357 -12.41 -12.02 -3.65
CA LEU A 357 -11.46 -11.93 -4.77
C LEU A 357 -11.63 -10.63 -5.58
N PHE A 358 -12.80 -9.99 -5.51
CA PHE A 358 -13.14 -8.75 -6.21
C PHE A 358 -13.07 -7.54 -5.27
N PHE A 359 -13.69 -7.64 -4.09
CA PHE A 359 -14.00 -6.47 -3.26
C PHE A 359 -13.13 -6.31 -2.00
N SER A 360 -12.30 -7.30 -1.64
CA SER A 360 -11.45 -7.15 -0.46
C SER A 360 -10.28 -6.20 -0.72
N ASN A 361 -9.98 -5.32 0.24
CA ASN A 361 -8.86 -4.38 0.16
C ASN A 361 -7.50 -5.03 0.51
N ASN A 362 -7.49 -6.15 1.24
CA ASN A 362 -6.27 -6.81 1.72
C ASN A 362 -5.87 -8.03 0.87
N LYS A 363 -5.73 -7.85 -0.46
CA LYS A 363 -5.33 -8.92 -1.40
C LYS A 363 -3.81 -9.15 -1.46
N ALA A 364 -3.06 -8.76 -0.42
CA ALA A 364 -1.60 -8.91 -0.39
C ALA A 364 -1.14 -10.25 0.23
N SER A 365 -2.06 -11.02 0.84
CA SER A 365 -1.73 -12.31 1.43
C SER A 365 -1.81 -13.45 0.41
N ASP A 366 -0.93 -14.44 0.56
CA ASP A 366 -0.92 -15.70 -0.21
C ASP A 366 -2.27 -16.45 -0.16
N ASN A 367 -3.07 -16.19 0.89
CA ASN A 367 -4.38 -16.78 1.11
C ASN A 367 -5.35 -16.52 -0.05
N PHE A 368 -5.31 -15.34 -0.68
CA PHE A 368 -6.19 -15.03 -1.81
C PHE A 368 -5.83 -15.85 -3.06
N ASP A 369 -4.54 -16.10 -3.31
CA ASP A 369 -4.11 -16.92 -4.44
C ASP A 369 -4.47 -18.40 -4.20
N SER A 370 -4.25 -18.91 -2.98
CA SER A 370 -4.67 -20.27 -2.60
C SER A 370 -6.17 -20.47 -2.75
N ALA A 371 -6.98 -19.54 -2.25
CA ALA A 371 -8.44 -19.58 -2.40
C ALA A 371 -8.87 -19.52 -3.87
N ALA A 372 -8.34 -18.58 -4.66
CA ALA A 372 -8.66 -18.43 -6.08
C ALA A 372 -8.28 -19.67 -6.90
N ARG A 373 -7.12 -20.27 -6.62
CA ARG A 373 -6.68 -21.53 -7.24
C ARG A 373 -7.62 -22.68 -6.94
N THR A 374 -8.12 -22.75 -5.71
CA THR A 374 -9.06 -23.77 -5.25
C THR A 374 -10.42 -23.58 -5.93
N PHE A 375 -10.93 -22.35 -5.98
CA PHE A 375 -12.17 -22.02 -6.69
C PHE A 375 -12.08 -22.34 -8.19
N ALA A 376 -10.98 -21.97 -8.85
CA ALA A 376 -10.78 -22.28 -10.27
C ALA A 376 -10.67 -23.80 -10.52
N ALA A 377 -10.03 -24.55 -9.62
CA ALA A 377 -9.99 -26.01 -9.69
C ALA A 377 -11.39 -26.62 -9.54
N LYS A 378 -12.19 -26.13 -8.58
CA LYS A 378 -13.57 -26.57 -8.38
C LYS A 378 -14.47 -26.25 -9.58
N LEU A 379 -14.30 -25.08 -10.19
CA LEU A 379 -14.98 -24.74 -11.45
C LEU A 379 -14.62 -25.69 -12.58
N ARG A 380 -13.35 -26.11 -12.70
CA ARG A 380 -12.91 -27.07 -13.73
C ARG A 380 -13.50 -28.46 -13.53
N GLU A 381 -13.89 -28.82 -12.31
CA GLU A 381 -14.66 -30.05 -12.06
C GLU A 381 -16.07 -29.97 -12.68
N VAL A 382 -16.68 -28.79 -12.69
CA VAL A 382 -18.06 -28.57 -13.18
C VAL A 382 -18.09 -28.22 -14.68
N PHE A 383 -17.22 -27.32 -15.12
CA PHE A 383 -17.13 -26.84 -16.50
C PHE A 383 -15.89 -27.42 -17.18
N LYS A 384 -16.11 -28.29 -18.17
CA LYS A 384 -15.04 -29.03 -18.87
C LYS A 384 -14.53 -28.31 -20.11
N ASN A 385 -15.30 -27.37 -20.64
CA ASN A 385 -14.90 -26.57 -21.80
C ASN A 385 -13.75 -25.62 -21.42
N ASP A 386 -12.82 -25.38 -22.34
CA ASP A 386 -11.71 -24.45 -22.11
C ASP A 386 -12.15 -22.98 -22.16
N THR A 387 -13.28 -22.69 -22.83
CA THR A 387 -13.91 -21.37 -22.89
C THR A 387 -14.82 -21.14 -21.68
N LEU A 388 -14.38 -20.23 -20.80
CA LEU A 388 -15.14 -19.77 -19.64
C LEU A 388 -15.22 -18.24 -19.65
N ILE A 389 -16.40 -17.70 -19.92
CA ILE A 389 -16.65 -16.26 -19.79
C ILE A 389 -16.91 -15.99 -18.31
N TRP A 390 -16.26 -14.98 -17.73
CA TRP A 390 -16.47 -14.63 -16.34
C TRP A 390 -16.76 -13.14 -16.18
N LEU A 391 -17.85 -12.85 -15.48
CA LEU A 391 -18.35 -11.49 -15.33
C LEU A 391 -17.48 -10.68 -14.37
N VAL A 392 -17.21 -9.44 -14.77
CA VAL A 392 -16.37 -8.49 -14.05
C VAL A 392 -17.24 -7.34 -13.54
N PRO A 393 -17.22 -7.02 -12.23
CA PRO A 393 -17.78 -5.80 -11.68
C PRO A 393 -17.25 -4.56 -12.39
N ASP A 394 -18.15 -3.72 -12.91
CA ASP A 394 -17.77 -2.54 -13.69
C ASP A 394 -16.94 -1.52 -12.89
N SER A 395 -17.05 -1.51 -11.56
CA SER A 395 -16.24 -0.65 -10.67
C SER A 395 -14.76 -1.06 -10.56
N LEU A 396 -14.39 -2.22 -11.08
CA LEU A 396 -13.03 -2.75 -11.01
C LEU A 396 -12.25 -2.49 -12.30
N ASN A 397 -10.96 -2.24 -12.15
CA ASN A 397 -10.01 -2.09 -13.25
C ASN A 397 -9.15 -3.35 -13.41
N ASP A 398 -8.42 -3.43 -14.52
CA ASP A 398 -7.59 -4.59 -14.85
C ASP A 398 -6.51 -4.94 -13.83
N PHE A 399 -6.02 -3.99 -13.03
CA PHE A 399 -5.02 -4.25 -12.01
C PHE A 399 -5.63 -4.93 -10.78
N LYS A 400 -6.88 -4.62 -10.44
CA LYS A 400 -7.59 -5.21 -9.29
C LYS A 400 -8.05 -6.66 -9.52
N LEU A 401 -7.96 -7.15 -10.75
CA LEU A 401 -8.45 -8.47 -11.20
C LEU A 401 -7.34 -9.53 -11.34
N GLU A 402 -6.08 -9.17 -11.11
CA GLU A 402 -4.91 -10.03 -11.34
C GLU A 402 -5.07 -11.46 -10.78
N ILE A 403 -5.43 -11.58 -9.49
CA ILE A 403 -5.53 -12.87 -8.80
C ILE A 403 -6.61 -13.77 -9.42
N ALA A 404 -7.81 -13.23 -9.65
CA ALA A 404 -8.91 -14.00 -10.24
C ALA A 404 -8.58 -14.39 -11.69
N ARG A 405 -8.09 -13.44 -12.49
CA ARG A 405 -7.76 -13.66 -13.90
C ARG A 405 -6.69 -14.75 -14.07
N ARG A 406 -5.56 -14.63 -13.37
CA ARG A 406 -4.45 -15.59 -13.45
C ARG A 406 -4.89 -17.01 -13.07
N ASN A 407 -5.63 -17.16 -11.98
CA ASN A 407 -6.06 -18.47 -11.51
C ASN A 407 -7.13 -19.11 -12.41
N LEU A 408 -8.02 -18.31 -13.02
CA LEU A 408 -8.95 -18.79 -14.03
C LEU A 408 -8.22 -19.19 -15.32
N ASN A 409 -7.33 -18.34 -15.85
CA ASN A 409 -6.52 -18.64 -17.04
C ASN A 409 -5.68 -19.93 -16.88
N ALA A 410 -5.17 -20.20 -15.68
CA ALA A 410 -4.42 -21.42 -15.39
C ALA A 410 -5.26 -22.72 -15.50
N ARG A 411 -6.59 -22.63 -15.39
CA ARG A 411 -7.52 -23.77 -15.48
C ARG A 411 -8.37 -23.78 -16.74
N PHE A 412 -8.54 -22.62 -17.36
CA PHE A 412 -9.36 -22.39 -18.54
C PHE A 412 -8.53 -21.62 -19.55
N PRO A 413 -7.85 -22.31 -20.48
CA PRO A 413 -6.98 -21.69 -21.47
C PRO A 413 -7.67 -20.61 -22.29
N ASP A 414 -9.00 -20.69 -22.47
CA ASP A 414 -9.84 -19.75 -23.23
C ASP A 414 -10.74 -18.88 -22.33
N ALA A 415 -10.36 -18.62 -21.07
CA ALA A 415 -11.15 -17.77 -20.17
C ALA A 415 -11.18 -16.29 -20.55
N GLU A 416 -12.38 -15.73 -20.66
CA GLU A 416 -12.60 -14.34 -21.09
C GLU A 416 -13.29 -13.52 -19.98
N PRO A 417 -12.65 -12.47 -19.44
CA PRO A 417 -13.39 -11.51 -18.62
C PRO A 417 -14.49 -10.87 -19.47
N LEU A 418 -15.58 -10.44 -18.86
CA LEU A 418 -16.62 -9.65 -19.51
C LEU A 418 -17.25 -8.66 -18.53
N PRO A 419 -17.25 -7.35 -18.79
CA PRO A 419 -17.94 -6.41 -17.91
C PRO A 419 -19.43 -6.74 -17.78
N ARG A 420 -19.95 -6.69 -16.56
CA ARG A 420 -21.38 -6.98 -16.27
C ARG A 420 -22.30 -6.07 -17.07
N SER A 421 -21.93 -4.82 -17.27
CA SER A 421 -22.69 -3.86 -18.08
C SER A 421 -22.81 -4.26 -19.56
N VAL A 422 -21.76 -4.86 -20.13
CA VAL A 422 -21.80 -5.39 -21.50
C VAL A 422 -22.70 -6.61 -21.55
N ALA A 423 -22.54 -7.55 -20.63
CA ALA A 423 -23.44 -8.70 -20.54
C ALA A 423 -24.91 -8.25 -20.41
N ALA A 424 -25.18 -7.24 -19.58
CA ALA A 424 -26.51 -6.70 -19.35
C ALA A 424 -27.19 -6.18 -20.62
N VAL A 425 -26.47 -5.48 -21.50
CA VAL A 425 -27.08 -4.96 -22.74
C VAL A 425 -27.45 -6.09 -23.70
N PHE A 426 -26.64 -7.14 -23.80
CA PHE A 426 -26.98 -8.31 -24.63
C PHE A 426 -28.12 -9.13 -24.05
N GLU A 427 -28.35 -9.07 -22.75
CA GLU A 427 -29.49 -9.73 -22.11
C GLU A 427 -30.80 -8.95 -22.28
N LYS A 428 -30.79 -7.65 -21.98
CA LYS A 428 -32.02 -6.87 -21.75
C LYS A 428 -32.40 -5.89 -22.87
N VAL A 429 -31.49 -5.56 -23.79
CA VAL A 429 -31.79 -4.58 -24.84
C VAL A 429 -32.59 -5.21 -25.98
N ASP A 430 -33.64 -4.51 -26.37
CA ASP A 430 -34.40 -4.75 -27.59
C ASP A 430 -33.85 -3.83 -28.71
N TYR A 431 -33.15 -4.44 -29.67
CA TYR A 431 -32.50 -3.72 -30.78
C TYR A 431 -33.50 -2.98 -31.67
N SER A 432 -34.80 -3.30 -31.65
CA SER A 432 -35.83 -2.57 -32.40
C SER A 432 -36.07 -1.15 -31.87
N LYS A 433 -35.69 -0.87 -30.62
CA LYS A 433 -35.87 0.43 -29.96
C LYS A 433 -34.71 1.41 -30.20
N ILE A 434 -33.64 0.95 -30.85
CA ILE A 434 -32.45 1.77 -31.11
C ILE A 434 -32.74 2.69 -32.30
N LYS A 435 -32.78 4.00 -32.04
CA LYS A 435 -33.19 5.02 -33.04
C LYS A 435 -32.11 5.34 -34.08
N GLY A 436 -30.84 4.99 -33.83
CA GLY A 436 -29.72 5.29 -34.73
C GLY A 436 -28.35 5.13 -34.07
N ASP A 437 -27.29 5.44 -34.82
CA ASP A 437 -25.91 5.47 -34.29
C ASP A 437 -25.79 6.51 -33.17
N GLY A 438 -25.05 6.16 -32.11
CA GLY A 438 -24.85 7.02 -30.96
C GLY A 438 -25.92 6.91 -29.87
N PHE A 439 -26.84 5.95 -29.97
CA PHE A 439 -27.90 5.74 -28.98
C PHE A 439 -27.31 5.35 -27.61
N PRO A 440 -27.45 6.20 -26.57
CA PRO A 440 -26.82 5.97 -25.27
C PRO A 440 -27.73 5.21 -24.30
N ILE A 441 -27.21 4.12 -23.74
CA ILE A 441 -27.82 3.34 -22.65
C ILE A 441 -26.94 3.44 -21.42
N VAL A 442 -27.54 3.41 -20.24
CA VAL A 442 -26.84 3.35 -18.96
C VAL A 442 -27.18 2.07 -18.23
N VAL A 443 -26.17 1.43 -17.65
CA VAL A 443 -26.32 0.28 -16.75
C VAL A 443 -25.90 0.69 -15.35
N ILE A 444 -26.75 0.39 -14.37
CA ILE A 444 -26.50 0.62 -12.95
C ILE A 444 -26.22 -0.73 -12.30
N ASP A 445 -25.05 -0.88 -11.70
CA ASP A 445 -24.61 -2.07 -10.97
C ASP A 445 -24.28 -1.68 -9.52
N THR A 446 -25.00 -2.26 -8.57
CA THR A 446 -24.77 -2.06 -7.13
C THR A 446 -24.19 -3.34 -6.55
N ILE A 447 -22.87 -3.37 -6.35
CA ILE A 447 -22.16 -4.56 -5.90
C ILE A 447 -20.90 -4.19 -5.11
N GLY A 448 -20.58 -4.99 -4.08
CA GLY A 448 -19.41 -4.75 -3.23
C GLY A 448 -19.42 -3.38 -2.56
N SER A 449 -20.57 -2.97 -2.00
CA SER A 449 -20.78 -1.67 -1.34
C SER A 449 -20.64 -0.43 -2.24
N LYS A 450 -20.50 -0.62 -3.57
CA LYS A 450 -20.39 0.47 -4.54
C LYS A 450 -21.55 0.43 -5.52
N THR A 451 -22.08 1.60 -5.84
CA THR A 451 -23.02 1.77 -6.96
C THR A 451 -22.31 2.45 -8.10
N CYS A 452 -22.25 1.75 -9.22
CA CYS A 452 -21.57 2.16 -10.43
C CYS A 452 -22.57 2.35 -11.57
N VAL A 453 -22.34 3.40 -12.36
CA VAL A 453 -23.12 3.77 -13.53
C VAL A 453 -22.21 3.70 -14.74
N THR A 454 -22.49 2.80 -15.67
CA THR A 454 -21.69 2.62 -16.89
C THR A 454 -22.52 2.96 -18.11
N LYS A 455 -22.03 3.88 -18.94
CA LYS A 455 -22.67 4.23 -20.20
C LYS A 455 -22.18 3.33 -21.32
N LEU A 456 -23.09 2.85 -22.16
CA LEU A 456 -22.81 2.13 -23.39
C LEU A 456 -23.47 2.84 -24.57
N ILE A 457 -22.72 3.03 -25.65
CA ILE A 457 -23.18 3.73 -26.84
C ILE A 457 -23.34 2.73 -27.98
N ALA A 458 -24.52 2.64 -28.56
CA ALA A 458 -24.75 1.81 -29.73
C ALA A 458 -24.05 2.41 -30.97
N ARG A 459 -23.29 1.59 -31.68
CA ARG A 459 -22.63 1.95 -32.94
C ARG A 459 -23.03 1.01 -34.05
N CYS A 460 -23.13 1.51 -35.27
CA CYS A 460 -23.55 0.71 -36.42
C CYS A 460 -22.35 0.25 -37.27
N ASP A 461 -22.39 -1.01 -37.69
CA ASP A 461 -21.47 -1.60 -38.67
C ASP A 461 -22.28 -2.28 -39.79
N SER A 462 -22.03 -1.88 -41.03
CA SER A 462 -22.76 -2.39 -42.20
C SER A 462 -22.50 -3.87 -42.49
N GLU A 463 -21.28 -4.36 -42.22
CA GLU A 463 -20.96 -5.78 -42.37
C GLU A 463 -21.65 -6.60 -41.29
N LEU A 464 -21.69 -6.07 -40.07
CA LEU A 464 -22.37 -6.70 -38.95
C LEU A 464 -23.86 -6.89 -39.21
N LYS A 465 -24.51 -5.93 -39.88
CA LYS A 465 -25.94 -6.03 -40.25
C LYS A 465 -26.23 -7.23 -41.17
N ASN A 466 -25.28 -7.60 -42.03
CA ASN A 466 -25.42 -8.74 -42.93
C ASN A 466 -25.25 -10.06 -42.18
N CYS A 467 -24.29 -10.14 -41.26
CA CYS A 467 -23.99 -11.37 -40.50
C CYS A 467 -24.96 -11.60 -39.33
N LEU A 468 -25.40 -10.52 -38.67
CA LEU A 468 -26.30 -10.52 -37.51
C LEU A 468 -27.47 -9.53 -37.70
N PRO A 469 -28.47 -9.87 -38.52
CA PRO A 469 -29.62 -8.99 -38.75
C PRO A 469 -30.44 -8.75 -37.47
N GLU A 470 -30.42 -9.67 -36.50
CA GLU A 470 -31.13 -9.54 -35.22
C GLU A 470 -30.58 -8.44 -34.29
N THR A 471 -29.34 -7.97 -34.50
CA THR A 471 -28.80 -6.79 -33.79
C THR A 471 -29.02 -5.51 -34.58
N SER A 472 -29.68 -5.57 -35.74
CA SER A 472 -29.81 -4.47 -36.70
C SER A 472 -28.47 -3.87 -37.16
N GLY A 473 -27.36 -4.61 -36.99
CA GLY A 473 -26.00 -4.12 -37.26
C GLY A 473 -25.36 -3.32 -36.12
N PHE A 474 -25.96 -3.29 -34.93
CA PHE A 474 -25.41 -2.55 -33.79
C PHE A 474 -24.42 -3.38 -32.96
N TYR A 475 -23.35 -2.72 -32.54
CA TYR A 475 -22.39 -3.15 -31.52
C TYR A 475 -22.30 -2.09 -30.41
N TRP A 476 -21.71 -2.42 -29.25
CA TRP A 476 -21.68 -1.51 -28.08
C TRP A 476 -20.29 -0.95 -27.78
N GLU A 477 -20.16 0.37 -27.64
CA GLU A 477 -18.96 1.01 -27.07
C GLU A 477 -19.21 1.30 -25.60
N ARG A 478 -18.48 0.61 -24.71
CA ARG A 478 -18.54 0.83 -23.26
C ARG A 478 -17.67 2.02 -22.88
N CYS A 479 -18.25 2.99 -22.18
CA CYS A 479 -17.54 4.12 -21.58
C CYS A 479 -16.99 3.75 -20.19
N PRO A 480 -16.00 4.50 -19.66
CA PRO A 480 -15.53 4.29 -18.30
C PRO A 480 -16.67 4.43 -17.26
N PRO A 481 -16.67 3.59 -16.22
CA PRO A 481 -17.66 3.61 -15.14
C PRO A 481 -17.61 4.89 -14.30
N VAL A 482 -18.76 5.35 -13.79
CA VAL A 482 -18.86 6.43 -12.80
C VAL A 482 -19.38 5.85 -11.49
N VAL A 483 -18.64 6.02 -10.39
CA VAL A 483 -19.09 5.61 -9.04
C VAL A 483 -19.89 6.76 -8.42
N ILE A 484 -21.15 6.49 -8.05
CA ILE A 484 -22.08 7.49 -7.53
C ILE A 484 -22.39 7.32 -6.04
N ALA A 485 -22.15 6.14 -5.49
CA ALA A 485 -22.24 5.87 -4.06
C ALA A 485 -21.17 4.85 -3.66
N ASP A 486 -20.49 5.13 -2.56
CA ASP A 486 -19.50 4.26 -1.95
C ASP A 486 -19.76 4.27 -0.44
N THR A 487 -20.23 3.15 0.11
CA THR A 487 -20.51 3.00 1.55
C THR A 487 -19.37 2.31 2.29
N ASP A 488 -18.15 2.27 1.73
CA ASP A 488 -16.94 1.73 2.38
C ASP A 488 -16.50 2.53 3.64
N SER A 489 -17.34 3.45 4.15
CA SER A 489 -17.12 4.11 5.44
C SER A 489 -17.21 3.11 6.58
N GLU A 490 -16.06 2.58 7.00
CA GLU A 490 -15.73 1.97 8.30
C GLU A 490 -16.93 1.59 9.18
N SER A 491 -17.77 0.67 8.72
CA SER A 491 -18.59 -0.11 9.63
C SER A 491 -17.69 -1.24 10.13
N THR A 492 -17.13 -1.07 11.33
CA THR A 492 -16.60 -2.14 12.20
C THR A 492 -17.66 -3.19 12.58
N GLU A 493 -18.85 -3.15 11.98
CA GLU A 493 -19.85 -4.21 12.11
C GLU A 493 -19.34 -5.47 11.39
N GLY A 494 -19.25 -6.57 12.13
CA GLY A 494 -18.60 -7.81 11.72
C GLY A 494 -19.03 -8.27 10.32
N LYS A 495 -18.07 -8.77 9.54
CA LYS A 495 -18.32 -9.35 8.22
C LYS A 495 -19.47 -10.37 8.32
N LEU A 496 -20.63 -10.00 7.78
CA LEU A 496 -21.80 -10.86 7.70
C LEU A 496 -21.61 -11.81 6.51
N TYR A 497 -21.67 -13.13 6.76
CA TYR A 497 -21.52 -14.15 5.72
C TYR A 497 -22.89 -14.74 5.35
N ASP A 498 -23.08 -15.05 4.06
CA ASP A 498 -24.26 -15.78 3.55
C ASP A 498 -24.15 -17.30 3.83
N LEU A 499 -23.64 -17.65 5.01
CA LEU A 499 -23.47 -18.99 5.56
C LEU A 499 -23.62 -18.91 7.08
N ILE A 500 -24.09 -19.98 7.72
CA ILE A 500 -24.12 -20.07 9.18
C ILE A 500 -22.68 -19.96 9.69
N THR A 501 -22.44 -19.18 10.74
CA THR A 501 -21.11 -19.04 11.33
C THR A 501 -21.12 -19.33 12.82
N VAL A 502 -19.99 -19.82 13.34
CA VAL A 502 -19.79 -20.00 14.78
C VAL A 502 -18.60 -19.18 15.23
N ASP A 503 -18.77 -18.36 16.25
CA ASP A 503 -17.71 -17.49 16.77
C ASP A 503 -16.75 -18.20 17.74
N ASP A 504 -15.76 -17.48 18.22
CA ASP A 504 -14.74 -17.94 19.18
C ASP A 504 -15.32 -18.37 20.55
N LYS A 505 -16.54 -17.93 20.88
CA LYS A 505 -17.27 -18.34 22.08
C LYS A 505 -18.18 -19.54 21.84
N GLY A 506 -18.19 -20.09 20.62
CA GLY A 506 -19.06 -21.20 20.23
C GLY A 506 -20.51 -20.79 20.02
N GLN A 507 -20.82 -19.50 19.86
CA GLN A 507 -22.17 -19.03 19.56
C GLN A 507 -22.46 -19.17 18.07
N TRP A 508 -23.65 -19.68 17.74
CA TRP A 508 -24.12 -19.87 16.38
C TRP A 508 -24.84 -18.62 15.89
N HIS A 509 -24.46 -18.15 14.71
CA HIS A 509 -25.03 -16.99 14.03
C HIS A 509 -25.68 -17.44 12.72
N ASP A 510 -26.91 -17.01 12.49
CA ASP A 510 -27.65 -17.34 11.27
C ASP A 510 -27.03 -16.68 10.02
N ALA A 511 -27.16 -17.36 8.88
CA ALA A 511 -26.72 -16.83 7.59
C ALA A 511 -27.42 -15.50 7.27
N THR A 512 -26.65 -14.46 7.00
CA THR A 512 -27.20 -13.14 6.69
C THR A 512 -27.12 -12.90 5.18
N ARG A 513 -28.29 -12.90 4.53
CA ARG A 513 -28.37 -12.66 3.08
C ARG A 513 -28.05 -11.21 2.76
N PRO A 514 -27.22 -10.92 1.73
CA PRO A 514 -27.02 -9.56 1.25
C PRO A 514 -28.36 -8.92 0.91
N LYS A 515 -28.56 -7.65 1.29
CA LYS A 515 -29.74 -6.89 0.86
C LYS A 515 -29.76 -6.83 -0.66
N LYS A 516 -30.93 -7.09 -1.28
CA LYS A 516 -31.07 -6.95 -2.73
C LYS A 516 -30.69 -5.53 -3.17
N PRO A 517 -30.06 -5.35 -4.35
CA PRO A 517 -29.73 -4.04 -4.90
C PRO A 517 -30.95 -3.12 -4.86
N GLN A 518 -30.79 -1.92 -4.30
CA GLN A 518 -31.86 -0.92 -4.32
C GLN A 518 -32.06 -0.44 -5.75
N PHE A 519 -33.33 -0.30 -6.15
CA PHE A 519 -33.67 0.28 -7.44
C PHE A 519 -33.35 1.78 -7.41
N PHE A 520 -32.50 2.25 -8.34
CA PHE A 520 -32.17 3.66 -8.45
C PHE A 520 -33.13 4.37 -9.41
N ASP A 521 -33.65 5.52 -8.97
CA ASP A 521 -34.52 6.36 -9.78
C ASP A 521 -33.72 7.04 -10.91
N GLN A 522 -34.28 7.06 -12.12
CA GLN A 522 -33.63 7.60 -13.31
C GLN A 522 -33.54 9.13 -13.28
N SER A 523 -34.42 9.79 -12.52
CA SER A 523 -34.54 11.25 -12.44
C SER A 523 -33.27 11.92 -11.90
N SER A 524 -32.67 11.33 -10.85
CA SER A 524 -31.47 11.86 -10.19
C SER A 524 -30.21 11.69 -11.04
N LEU A 525 -30.14 10.61 -11.83
CA LEU A 525 -28.98 10.31 -12.69
C LEU A 525 -28.87 11.25 -13.88
N LYS A 526 -30.00 11.68 -14.46
CA LYS A 526 -30.00 12.66 -15.56
C LYS A 526 -29.48 14.04 -15.15
N LEU A 527 -29.46 14.33 -13.84
CA LEU A 527 -28.92 15.56 -13.28
C LEU A 527 -27.42 15.47 -12.99
N ASP A 528 -26.81 14.28 -12.94
CA ASP A 528 -25.38 14.12 -12.72
C ASP A 528 -24.59 14.43 -14.01
N PRO A 529 -23.77 15.50 -14.04
CA PRO A 529 -23.05 15.89 -15.24
C PRO A 529 -22.01 14.85 -15.69
N ARG A 530 -21.55 13.96 -14.81
CA ARG A 530 -20.57 12.90 -15.12
C ARG A 530 -21.22 11.75 -15.88
N VAL A 531 -22.49 11.45 -15.61
CA VAL A 531 -23.26 10.44 -16.34
C VAL A 531 -23.73 10.99 -17.67
N GLY A 532 -24.19 12.25 -17.71
CA GLY A 532 -24.70 12.91 -18.91
C GLY A 532 -26.02 12.32 -19.42
N GLN A 533 -26.44 12.70 -20.64
CA GLN A 533 -27.73 12.27 -21.20
C GLN A 533 -27.72 10.78 -21.62
N PHE A 534 -28.86 10.10 -21.41
CA PHE A 534 -29.12 8.72 -21.82
C PHE A 534 -30.60 8.50 -22.16
N GLU A 535 -30.89 7.56 -23.06
CA GLU A 535 -32.26 7.27 -23.55
C GLU A 535 -32.89 6.09 -22.80
N PHE A 536 -32.08 5.14 -22.33
CA PHE A 536 -32.55 3.92 -21.66
C PHE A 536 -31.64 3.57 -20.48
N CYS A 537 -32.21 2.99 -19.43
CA CYS A 537 -31.51 2.62 -18.21
C CYS A 537 -31.81 1.18 -17.81
N ILE A 538 -30.77 0.42 -17.52
CA ILE A 538 -30.83 -0.96 -17.02
C ILE A 538 -30.37 -0.97 -15.56
N ASN A 539 -31.29 -1.27 -14.64
CA ASN A 539 -30.93 -1.60 -13.26
C ASN A 539 -30.59 -3.10 -13.18
N LEU A 540 -29.36 -3.42 -12.78
CA LEU A 540 -28.96 -4.80 -12.51
C LEU A 540 -29.43 -5.23 -11.12
N THR A 541 -30.51 -5.99 -11.10
CA THR A 541 -31.04 -6.63 -9.87
C THR A 541 -30.53 -8.07 -9.70
N GLU A 542 -30.05 -8.68 -10.77
CA GLU A 542 -29.60 -10.07 -10.87
C GLU A 542 -28.36 -10.15 -11.77
N SER A 543 -27.68 -11.30 -11.73
CA SER A 543 -26.48 -11.57 -12.51
C SER A 543 -26.78 -11.71 -14.02
N PRO A 544 -26.16 -10.92 -14.92
CA PRO A 544 -26.47 -10.95 -16.35
C PRO A 544 -25.71 -12.04 -17.13
N VAL A 545 -25.53 -13.24 -16.55
CA VAL A 545 -24.74 -14.32 -17.18
C VAL A 545 -25.38 -14.87 -18.46
N VAL A 546 -26.71 -14.74 -18.63
CA VAL A 546 -27.39 -15.11 -19.89
C VAL A 546 -26.92 -14.19 -21.01
N GLY A 547 -26.80 -12.90 -20.72
CA GLY A 547 -26.21 -11.91 -21.63
C GLY A 547 -24.81 -12.27 -22.10
N GLY A 548 -23.96 -12.79 -21.20
CA GLY A 548 -22.60 -13.23 -21.54
C GLY A 548 -22.57 -14.42 -22.51
N ILE A 549 -23.37 -15.46 -22.26
CA ILE A 549 -23.49 -16.60 -23.21
C ILE A 549 -24.12 -16.17 -24.53
N ARG A 550 -25.10 -15.26 -24.50
CA ARG A 550 -25.72 -14.73 -25.71
C ARG A 550 -24.71 -13.94 -26.54
N LEU A 551 -23.90 -13.08 -25.91
CA LEU A 551 -22.82 -12.36 -26.58
C LEU A 551 -21.84 -13.34 -27.23
N HIS A 552 -21.38 -14.36 -26.51
CA HIS A 552 -20.47 -15.36 -27.06
C HIS A 552 -21.06 -16.09 -28.28
N SER A 553 -22.34 -16.49 -28.20
CA SER A 553 -23.04 -17.14 -29.31
C SER A 553 -23.17 -16.23 -30.54
N LEU A 554 -23.41 -14.93 -30.33
CA LEU A 554 -23.44 -13.93 -31.40
C LEU A 554 -22.04 -13.68 -31.98
N GLN A 555 -21.00 -13.63 -31.13
CA GLN A 555 -19.62 -13.37 -31.54
C GLN A 555 -19.10 -14.50 -32.46
N LEU A 556 -19.42 -15.76 -32.16
CA LEU A 556 -19.09 -16.91 -33.03
C LEU A 556 -19.67 -16.76 -34.45
N ARG A 557 -20.84 -16.13 -34.60
CA ARG A 557 -21.49 -15.88 -35.89
C ARG A 557 -20.97 -14.62 -36.58
N ALA A 558 -20.57 -13.60 -35.81
CA ALA A 558 -19.97 -12.37 -36.32
C ALA A 558 -18.51 -12.54 -36.76
N GLY A 559 -17.85 -13.63 -36.35
CA GLY A 559 -16.44 -13.89 -36.67
C GLY A 559 -15.52 -12.85 -36.02
N ASN A 560 -14.71 -12.17 -36.83
CA ASN A 560 -13.71 -11.20 -36.37
C ASN A 560 -14.29 -9.80 -36.10
N ILE A 561 -15.59 -9.58 -36.32
CA ILE A 561 -16.24 -8.29 -36.05
C ILE A 561 -16.61 -8.25 -34.55
N PRO A 562 -15.96 -7.41 -33.73
CA PRO A 562 -16.24 -7.39 -32.29
C PRO A 562 -17.61 -6.74 -32.03
N LEU A 563 -18.44 -7.42 -31.24
CA LEU A 563 -19.78 -6.94 -30.87
C LEU A 563 -19.77 -5.89 -29.76
N TRP A 564 -18.61 -5.62 -29.18
CA TRP A 564 -18.41 -4.50 -28.28
C TRP A 564 -16.96 -3.99 -28.33
N ARG A 565 -16.75 -2.77 -27.86
CA ARG A 565 -15.44 -2.14 -27.67
C ARG A 565 -15.39 -1.49 -26.30
N ASP A 566 -14.20 -1.40 -25.73
CA ASP A 566 -14.00 -0.80 -24.41
C ASP A 566 -13.25 0.52 -24.54
N GLN A 567 -13.79 1.58 -23.94
CA GLN A 567 -13.02 2.80 -23.68
C GLN A 567 -12.22 2.59 -22.41
N VAL A 568 -10.93 2.29 -22.59
CA VAL A 568 -10.01 2.06 -21.47
C VAL A 568 -9.90 3.34 -20.66
N SER A 569 -9.89 3.20 -19.33
CA SER A 569 -9.73 4.35 -18.45
C SER A 569 -8.41 5.07 -18.70
N GLU A 570 -8.45 6.39 -18.56
CA GLU A 570 -7.25 7.21 -18.57
C GLU A 570 -6.29 6.74 -17.46
N LEU A 571 -5.03 6.53 -17.84
CA LEU A 571 -3.95 6.06 -16.97
C LEU A 571 -2.80 7.04 -17.07
N SER A 572 -2.27 7.49 -15.93
CA SER A 572 -1.15 8.42 -15.91
C SER A 572 -0.14 8.08 -14.81
N ILE A 573 1.08 8.57 -14.97
CA ILE A 573 2.12 8.61 -13.95
C ILE A 573 2.46 10.06 -13.61
N LYS A 574 2.94 10.33 -12.38
CA LYS A 574 3.50 11.65 -12.04
C LYS A 574 4.97 11.71 -12.45
N VAL A 575 5.33 12.74 -13.21
CA VAL A 575 6.70 12.95 -13.69
C VAL A 575 7.13 14.37 -13.42
N LYS A 576 8.43 14.57 -13.19
CA LYS A 576 8.99 15.91 -13.02
C LYS A 576 9.38 16.47 -14.39
N LYS A 577 8.71 17.55 -14.83
CA LYS A 577 8.95 18.27 -16.10
C LYS A 577 9.05 19.77 -15.80
N ASP A 578 10.12 20.41 -16.24
CA ASP A 578 10.44 21.84 -15.97
C ASP A 578 10.42 22.21 -14.47
N GLY A 579 10.90 21.30 -13.61
CA GLY A 579 10.89 21.51 -12.16
C GLY A 579 9.57 21.27 -11.45
N ARG A 580 8.53 20.87 -12.19
CA ARG A 580 7.17 20.66 -11.66
C ARG A 580 6.75 19.21 -11.84
N TYR A 581 6.04 18.66 -10.86
CA TYR A 581 5.34 17.39 -11.08
C TYR A 581 4.13 17.65 -11.98
N GLN A 582 4.08 16.93 -13.09
CA GLN A 582 3.00 17.00 -14.06
C GLN A 582 2.52 15.57 -14.34
N ARG A 583 1.26 15.46 -14.74
CA ARG A 583 0.70 14.18 -15.20
C ARG A 583 1.30 13.86 -16.56
N PHE A 584 1.79 12.64 -16.70
CA PHE A 584 2.20 12.06 -17.96
C PHE A 584 1.20 10.96 -18.30
N HIS A 585 0.40 11.18 -19.33
CA HIS A 585 -0.68 10.29 -19.71
C HIS A 585 -0.10 9.10 -20.49
N LEU A 586 -0.31 7.90 -19.95
CA LEU A 586 0.01 6.63 -20.60
C LEU A 586 -1.14 6.16 -21.49
N VAL A 587 -2.38 6.42 -21.07
CA VAL A 587 -3.60 6.19 -21.84
C VAL A 587 -4.40 7.48 -21.85
N SER A 588 -4.60 8.05 -23.03
CA SER A 588 -5.36 9.29 -23.20
C SER A 588 -6.87 9.06 -23.06
N ARG A 589 -7.60 10.10 -22.65
CA ARG A 589 -9.05 10.06 -22.56
C ARG A 589 -9.70 9.67 -23.90
N GLY A 590 -10.67 8.76 -23.84
CA GLY A 590 -11.43 8.31 -25.01
C GLY A 590 -10.73 7.24 -25.86
N THR A 591 -9.62 6.68 -25.38
CA THR A 591 -8.92 5.57 -26.04
C THR A 591 -9.81 4.32 -26.07
N THR A 592 -10.25 3.93 -27.26
CA THR A 592 -11.10 2.74 -27.48
C THR A 592 -10.27 1.55 -27.97
N VAL A 593 -10.44 0.38 -27.37
CA VAL A 593 -9.78 -0.88 -27.77
C VAL A 593 -10.81 -1.94 -28.17
N LYS A 594 -10.37 -2.86 -29.05
CA LYS A 594 -11.14 -4.06 -29.39
C LYS A 594 -10.74 -5.18 -28.42
N PRO A 595 -11.67 -5.70 -27.60
CA PRO A 595 -11.37 -6.69 -26.59
C PRO A 595 -11.31 -8.09 -27.21
N ILE A 596 -10.23 -8.37 -27.95
CA ILE A 596 -9.98 -9.66 -28.61
C ILE A 596 -8.84 -10.36 -27.87
N ARG A 597 -9.13 -11.55 -27.33
CA ARG A 597 -8.16 -12.32 -26.55
C ARG A 597 -7.01 -12.81 -27.44
N GLY A 598 -5.79 -12.79 -26.91
CA GLY A 598 -4.56 -13.16 -27.63
C GLY A 598 -4.08 -12.14 -28.67
N GLN A 599 -4.80 -11.02 -28.87
CA GLN A 599 -4.37 -9.94 -29.75
C GLN A 599 -3.82 -8.77 -28.93
N SER A 600 -2.55 -8.44 -29.14
CA SER A 600 -1.92 -7.27 -28.54
C SER A 600 -2.15 -6.02 -29.40
N ILE A 601 -2.58 -4.93 -28.77
CA ILE A 601 -2.87 -3.63 -29.40
C ILE A 601 -1.92 -2.59 -28.83
N SER A 602 -1.29 -1.78 -29.70
CA SER A 602 -0.47 -0.65 -29.26
C SER A 602 -1.37 0.53 -28.88
N ILE A 603 -1.17 1.09 -27.70
CA ILE A 603 -1.77 2.36 -27.27
C ILE A 603 -0.71 3.45 -27.49
N PRO A 604 -0.99 4.47 -28.33
CA PRO A 604 -0.01 5.51 -28.60
C PRO A 604 0.24 6.36 -27.35
N VAL A 605 1.52 6.60 -27.06
CA VAL A 605 1.99 7.57 -26.07
C VAL A 605 2.73 8.65 -26.86
N ASP A 606 2.10 9.80 -27.03
CA ASP A 606 2.56 10.85 -27.96
C ASP A 606 3.72 11.69 -27.39
N GLU A 607 3.95 11.63 -26.07
CA GLU A 607 5.00 12.38 -25.39
C GLU A 607 6.29 11.55 -25.16
N TYR A 608 7.44 12.22 -25.21
CA TYR A 608 8.72 11.65 -24.78
C TYR A 608 8.90 11.77 -23.27
N PHE A 609 9.63 10.82 -22.68
CA PHE A 609 9.87 10.73 -21.24
C PHE A 609 11.36 10.77 -20.93
N THR A 610 11.78 11.57 -19.95
CA THR A 610 13.20 11.64 -19.54
C THR A 610 13.46 10.84 -18.27
N LEU A 611 14.37 9.86 -18.34
CA LEU A 611 14.93 9.18 -17.18
C LEU A 611 16.11 9.97 -16.63
N LEU A 612 15.99 10.48 -15.40
CA LEU A 612 17.03 11.27 -14.74
C LEU A 612 18.23 10.41 -14.32
N SER A 613 19.44 10.92 -14.49
CA SER A 613 20.69 10.27 -14.07
C SER A 613 20.80 10.05 -12.55
N GLY A 614 21.72 9.16 -12.15
CA GLY A 614 22.10 8.96 -10.75
C GLY A 614 21.18 8.06 -9.91
N LYS A 615 20.02 7.61 -10.41
CA LYS A 615 19.08 6.76 -9.66
C LYS A 615 19.35 5.25 -9.83
N PRO A 616 19.42 4.44 -8.75
CA PRO A 616 19.67 2.99 -8.86
C PRO A 616 18.49 2.21 -9.46
N PHE A 617 17.28 2.75 -9.35
CA PHE A 617 16.05 2.24 -9.96
C PHE A 617 15.05 3.41 -10.11
N TYR A 618 13.97 3.20 -10.85
CA TYR A 618 12.90 4.19 -10.98
C TYR A 618 11.54 3.60 -10.57
N GLN A 619 10.71 4.42 -9.94
CA GLN A 619 9.35 4.07 -9.53
C GLN A 619 8.41 5.21 -9.86
N PHE A 620 7.26 4.87 -10.44
CA PHE A 620 6.25 5.84 -10.87
C PHE A 620 4.86 5.38 -10.44
N PRO A 621 4.26 5.98 -9.40
CA PRO A 621 2.90 5.68 -8.99
C PRO A 621 1.90 5.92 -10.12
N LEU A 622 0.92 5.03 -10.21
CA LEU A 622 -0.15 5.05 -11.21
C LEU A 622 -1.41 5.72 -10.67
N TYR A 623 -2.08 6.42 -11.58
CA TYR A 623 -3.30 7.15 -11.29
C TYR A 623 -4.31 6.95 -12.40
N GLN A 624 -5.59 6.88 -12.04
CA GLN A 624 -6.68 6.56 -12.95
C GLN A 624 -7.78 7.64 -12.91
N GLY A 625 -8.30 8.01 -14.09
CA GLY A 625 -9.45 8.91 -14.26
C GLY A 625 -9.16 10.41 -14.08
N GLU A 626 -10.19 11.23 -14.31
CA GLU A 626 -10.08 12.71 -14.32
C GLU A 626 -9.75 13.31 -12.95
N ASN A 627 -10.24 12.71 -11.86
CA ASN A 627 -9.98 13.17 -10.48
C ASN A 627 -8.68 12.59 -9.89
N ALA A 628 -7.96 11.78 -10.67
CA ALA A 628 -6.62 11.27 -10.37
C ALA A 628 -6.45 10.57 -9.01
N ASP A 629 -7.38 9.67 -8.69
CA ASP A 629 -7.25 8.77 -7.54
C ASP A 629 -6.00 7.89 -7.73
N GLU A 630 -5.22 7.73 -6.65
CA GLU A 630 -4.08 6.82 -6.67
C GLU A 630 -4.57 5.39 -6.84
N LEU A 631 -4.02 4.69 -7.82
CA LEU A 631 -4.44 3.33 -8.18
C LEU A 631 -4.02 2.30 -7.13
N GLY A 632 -3.05 2.64 -6.28
CA GLY A 632 -2.37 1.73 -5.35
C GLY A 632 -1.34 0.83 -6.05
N PHE A 633 -0.90 1.20 -7.25
CA PHE A 633 0.12 0.51 -8.03
C PHE A 633 1.17 1.50 -8.53
N LEU A 634 2.39 1.02 -8.78
CA LEU A 634 3.47 1.77 -9.39
C LEU A 634 4.14 0.98 -10.51
N ALA A 635 4.69 1.69 -11.49
CA ALA A 635 5.60 1.16 -12.49
C ALA A 635 7.03 1.20 -11.93
N ARG A 636 7.69 0.05 -11.80
CA ARG A 636 9.09 -0.04 -11.40
C ARG A 636 9.97 -0.45 -12.57
N LEU A 637 11.06 0.30 -12.75
CA LEU A 637 12.13 -0.02 -13.68
C LEU A 637 13.37 -0.47 -12.91
N ASP A 638 13.81 -1.69 -13.20
CA ASP A 638 15.07 -2.26 -12.74
C ASP A 638 15.90 -2.59 -13.99
N SER A 639 17.19 -2.21 -14.00
CA SER A 639 18.11 -2.50 -15.10
C SER A 639 19.55 -2.54 -14.60
N PRO A 640 20.40 -3.47 -15.09
CA PRO A 640 21.83 -3.46 -14.81
C PRO A 640 22.55 -2.18 -15.28
N ALA A 641 21.93 -1.39 -16.14
CA ALA A 641 22.46 -0.12 -16.62
C ALA A 641 22.23 1.05 -15.64
N PHE A 642 21.48 0.85 -14.55
CA PHE A 642 21.24 1.87 -13.54
C PHE A 642 22.33 1.81 -12.44
N PRO A 643 22.79 2.96 -11.91
CA PRO A 643 22.36 4.32 -12.24
C PRO A 643 22.89 4.85 -13.58
N LEU A 644 22.05 5.60 -14.29
CA LEU A 644 22.42 6.26 -15.55
C LEU A 644 23.43 7.40 -15.31
N ARG A 645 24.39 7.60 -16.22
CA ARG A 645 25.40 8.66 -16.13
C ARG A 645 24.88 10.04 -16.51
N ASN A 646 24.02 10.10 -17.53
CA ASN A 646 23.37 11.30 -18.03
C ASN A 646 21.87 11.04 -18.13
N ASP A 647 21.07 12.10 -18.20
CA ASP A 647 19.64 11.99 -18.43
C ASP A 647 19.37 11.39 -19.81
N VAL A 648 18.43 10.45 -19.90
CA VAL A 648 18.11 9.71 -21.13
C VAL A 648 16.68 9.96 -21.55
N VAL A 649 16.48 10.49 -22.75
CA VAL A 649 15.15 10.68 -23.35
C VAL A 649 14.69 9.38 -24.00
N CYS A 650 13.51 8.92 -23.59
CA CYS A 650 12.90 7.66 -23.96
C CYS A 650 11.57 7.88 -24.71
N LYS A 651 11.31 7.03 -25.71
CA LYS A 651 9.98 6.77 -26.24
C LYS A 651 9.33 5.65 -25.45
N LEU A 652 8.08 5.83 -25.03
CA LEU A 652 7.29 4.83 -24.32
C LEU A 652 6.42 4.07 -25.31
N ASN A 653 6.49 2.74 -25.24
CA ASN A 653 5.60 1.86 -25.99
C ASN A 653 4.70 1.15 -24.97
N LEU A 654 3.41 1.49 -24.97
CA LEU A 654 2.39 0.81 -24.19
C LEU A 654 1.60 -0.13 -25.10
N THR A 655 1.51 -1.40 -24.72
CA THR A 655 0.61 -2.36 -25.38
C THR A 655 -0.42 -2.90 -24.41
N PHE A 656 -1.62 -3.13 -24.89
CA PHE A 656 -2.73 -3.72 -24.16
C PHE A 656 -3.14 -5.06 -24.80
N GLU A 657 -3.34 -6.09 -23.98
CA GLU A 657 -3.77 -7.42 -24.41
C GLU A 657 -4.93 -7.90 -23.54
N TYR A 658 -6.11 -8.04 -24.13
CA TYR A 658 -7.34 -8.34 -23.42
C TYR A 658 -7.33 -9.76 -22.83
N GLY A 659 -7.70 -9.89 -21.54
CA GLY A 659 -7.78 -11.17 -20.84
C GLY A 659 -6.43 -11.82 -20.47
N SER A 660 -5.30 -11.21 -20.84
CA SER A 660 -3.96 -11.64 -20.45
C SER A 660 -3.70 -11.46 -18.95
N ASP A 661 -2.88 -12.32 -18.35
CA ASP A 661 -2.46 -12.22 -16.95
C ASP A 661 -1.86 -10.83 -16.64
N GLU A 662 -1.09 -10.28 -17.58
CA GLU A 662 -0.53 -8.93 -17.55
C GLU A 662 -1.05 -8.12 -18.75
N PRO A 663 -2.22 -7.44 -18.63
CA PRO A 663 -2.85 -6.76 -19.77
C PRO A 663 -2.03 -5.62 -20.33
N TYR A 664 -1.39 -4.82 -19.47
CA TYR A 664 -0.55 -3.69 -19.88
C TYR A 664 0.92 -4.08 -19.88
N LYS A 665 1.63 -3.80 -20.98
CA LYS A 665 3.09 -3.91 -21.06
C LYS A 665 3.64 -2.53 -21.46
N LEU A 666 4.44 -1.94 -20.57
CA LEU A 666 5.07 -0.64 -20.78
C LEU A 666 6.58 -0.82 -20.97
N VAL A 667 7.12 -0.35 -22.10
CA VAL A 667 8.53 -0.46 -22.45
C VAL A 667 9.13 0.92 -22.72
N PHE A 668 10.26 1.20 -22.10
CA PHE A 668 11.05 2.42 -22.27
C PHE A 668 12.16 2.16 -23.29
N THR A 669 12.16 2.92 -24.39
CA THR A 669 13.17 2.81 -25.45
C THR A 669 13.94 4.12 -25.57
N ALA A 670 15.25 4.13 -25.29
CA ALA A 670 16.07 5.33 -25.42
C ALA A 670 16.20 5.77 -26.88
N LEU A 671 16.04 7.08 -27.13
CA LEU A 671 16.13 7.65 -28.48
C LEU A 671 17.55 7.61 -29.03
N ASP A 672 18.54 7.84 -28.18
CA ASP A 672 19.97 7.81 -28.51
C ASP A 672 20.55 6.39 -28.51
N ARG A 673 19.74 5.37 -28.21
CA ARG A 673 20.14 3.96 -28.05
C ARG A 673 21.20 3.73 -26.97
N SER A 674 21.36 4.66 -26.02
CA SER A 674 22.27 4.52 -24.87
C SER A 674 21.83 3.42 -23.90
N LEU A 675 20.53 3.11 -23.89
CA LEU A 675 19.90 2.13 -23.01
C LEU A 675 19.17 1.09 -23.85
N LEU A 676 19.42 -0.20 -23.58
CA LEU A 676 18.59 -1.30 -24.09
C LEU A 676 17.15 -1.13 -23.57
N GLN A 677 16.17 -1.62 -24.32
CA GLN A 677 14.76 -1.47 -23.93
C GLN A 677 14.51 -1.99 -22.50
N VAL A 678 13.96 -1.14 -21.65
CA VAL A 678 13.65 -1.49 -20.25
C VAL A 678 12.15 -1.66 -20.09
N ARG A 679 11.73 -2.84 -19.66
CA ARG A 679 10.33 -3.15 -19.39
C ARG A 679 9.99 -2.73 -17.96
N ALA A 680 8.86 -2.03 -17.79
CA ALA A 680 8.31 -1.76 -16.47
C ALA A 680 7.67 -3.01 -15.86
N THR A 681 7.85 -3.18 -14.56
CA THR A 681 7.12 -4.16 -13.75
C THR A 681 6.07 -3.41 -12.93
N TRP A 682 4.83 -3.89 -12.94
CA TRP A 682 3.78 -3.33 -12.10
C TRP A 682 3.90 -3.90 -10.70
N ARG A 683 3.98 -3.04 -9.68
CA ARG A 683 3.98 -3.47 -8.28
C ARG A 683 2.86 -2.75 -7.55
N LYS A 684 2.26 -3.41 -6.57
CA LYS A 684 1.41 -2.69 -5.62
C LYS A 684 2.29 -1.67 -4.87
N THR A 685 1.72 -0.51 -4.58
CA THR A 685 2.33 0.43 -3.65
C THR A 685 2.23 -0.21 -2.28
N GLU A 686 3.26 -0.98 -1.89
CA GLU A 686 3.41 -1.40 -0.52
C GLU A 686 3.77 -0.14 0.28
N ASP A 687 2.96 0.16 1.29
CA ASP A 687 3.34 1.14 2.30
C ASP A 687 4.58 0.60 3.00
N VAL A 688 5.77 1.01 2.52
CA VAL A 688 6.99 0.88 3.31
C VAL A 688 6.69 1.64 4.59
N VAL A 689 6.53 0.91 5.68
CA VAL A 689 6.24 1.48 7.00
C VAL A 689 7.52 2.13 7.48
N ILE A 690 7.80 3.35 7.00
CA ILE A 690 8.86 4.20 7.52
C ILE A 690 8.38 4.65 8.91
N THR A 691 9.08 4.20 9.95
CA THR A 691 8.75 4.51 11.36
C THR A 691 9.68 5.57 11.97
N ASP A 692 10.70 5.96 11.21
CA ASP A 692 11.82 6.81 11.60
C ASP A 692 12.14 7.88 10.55
N ALA A 693 11.10 8.41 9.88
CA ALA A 693 11.29 9.45 8.88
C ALA A 693 11.95 10.71 9.47
N PRO A 694 12.70 11.47 8.65
CA PRO A 694 13.39 12.69 9.10
C PRO A 694 12.45 13.69 9.78
N SER A 695 12.97 14.39 10.80
CA SER A 695 12.24 15.40 11.57
C SER A 695 12.92 16.77 11.40
N PRO A 696 12.17 17.86 11.15
CA PRO A 696 12.75 19.20 11.11
C PRO A 696 13.44 19.56 12.42
N GLN A 697 14.59 20.22 12.32
CA GLN A 697 15.32 20.74 13.49
C GLN A 697 14.83 22.13 13.88
N TYR A 698 14.92 22.45 15.17
CA TYR A 698 14.74 23.81 15.66
C TYR A 698 16.06 24.58 15.57
N PRO A 699 16.06 25.88 15.22
CA PRO A 699 17.28 26.70 15.23
C PRO A 699 17.95 26.70 16.62
N ALA A 700 19.28 26.66 16.67
CA ALA A 700 19.99 26.66 17.94
C ALA A 700 19.68 27.93 18.78
N PRO A 701 19.25 27.79 20.05
CA PRO A 701 19.02 28.93 20.94
C PRO A 701 20.29 29.74 21.16
N LYS A 702 20.14 31.06 21.26
CA LYS A 702 21.25 31.97 21.58
C LYS A 702 21.40 32.16 23.09
N THR A 703 22.65 32.24 23.54
CA THR A 703 23.00 32.58 24.93
C THR A 703 22.95 34.09 25.16
N TRP A 704 22.85 34.51 26.44
CA TRP A 704 22.94 35.92 26.82
C TRP A 704 24.23 36.62 26.36
N VAL A 705 25.35 35.88 26.25
CA VAL A 705 26.63 36.40 25.75
C VAL A 705 26.56 36.67 24.25
N GLU A 706 25.98 35.76 23.48
CA GLU A 706 25.82 35.92 22.03
C GLU A 706 24.87 37.07 21.68
N LEU A 707 23.86 37.36 22.50
CA LEU A 707 22.97 38.51 22.33
C LEU A 707 23.69 39.86 22.44
N ARG A 708 24.85 39.91 23.12
CA ARG A 708 25.69 41.11 23.18
C ARG A 708 26.59 41.28 21.94
N CYS A 709 26.74 40.22 21.15
CA CYS A 709 27.61 40.16 19.99
C CYS A 709 26.83 39.83 18.71
N MET A 710 25.61 40.38 18.55
CA MET A 710 24.75 40.06 17.42
C MET A 710 25.29 40.69 16.13
N PRO A 711 25.53 39.92 15.05
CA PRO A 711 26.06 40.48 13.82
C PRO A 711 25.05 41.42 13.15
N LYS A 712 25.51 42.58 12.67
CA LYS A 712 24.70 43.48 11.85
C LYS A 712 24.59 42.92 10.42
N LEU A 713 23.42 43.06 9.79
CA LEU A 713 23.26 42.71 8.38
C LEU A 713 24.29 43.47 7.53
N GLU A 714 25.01 42.74 6.68
CA GLU A 714 25.98 43.28 5.71
C GLU A 714 27.18 44.04 6.31
N SER A 715 27.52 43.78 7.58
CA SER A 715 28.69 44.37 8.25
C SER A 715 29.41 43.36 9.15
N ASN A 716 30.73 43.55 9.32
CA ASN A 716 31.52 42.81 10.30
C ASN A 716 31.35 43.34 11.74
N GLU A 717 30.55 44.39 11.93
CA GLU A 717 30.25 44.95 13.24
C GLU A 717 29.15 44.14 13.95
N THR A 718 29.28 44.03 15.27
CA THR A 718 28.24 43.46 16.15
C THR A 718 27.49 44.55 16.90
N SER A 719 26.27 44.25 17.34
CA SER A 719 25.45 45.07 18.22
C SER A 719 25.17 44.36 19.53
N ASP A 720 25.25 45.09 20.64
CA ASP A 720 24.77 44.62 21.94
C ASP A 720 23.26 44.87 22.03
N LEU A 721 22.46 43.80 21.99
CA LEU A 721 21.00 43.94 22.02
C LEU A 721 20.49 44.41 23.38
N LEU A 722 21.19 44.10 24.47
CA LEU A 722 20.78 44.50 25.82
C LEU A 722 20.91 46.02 25.97
N ASP A 723 22.05 46.56 25.57
CA ASP A 723 22.29 48.01 25.58
C ASP A 723 21.40 48.76 24.57
N TRP A 724 21.18 48.15 23.39
CA TRP A 724 20.29 48.71 22.37
C TRP A 724 18.88 48.90 22.94
N VAL A 725 18.26 47.87 23.54
CA VAL A 725 16.92 48.00 24.10
C VAL A 725 16.83 49.10 25.15
N MET A 726 17.79 49.20 26.06
CA MET A 726 17.80 50.24 27.10
C MET A 726 17.91 51.65 26.50
N THR A 727 18.78 51.81 25.51
CA THR A 727 18.94 53.08 24.79
C THR A 727 17.66 53.43 24.02
N ALA A 728 17.02 52.46 23.38
CA ALA A 728 15.79 52.65 22.61
C ALA A 728 14.58 53.00 23.50
N ILE A 729 14.46 52.41 24.70
CA ILE A 729 13.42 52.77 25.68
C ILE A 729 13.63 54.23 26.16
N THR A 730 14.87 54.60 26.48
CA THR A 730 15.21 55.97 26.91
C THR A 730 14.91 56.98 25.80
N GLN A 731 15.20 56.62 24.55
CA GLN A 731 14.90 57.47 23.40
C GLN A 731 13.39 57.59 23.14
N LEU A 732 12.63 56.50 23.33
CA LEU A 732 11.17 56.50 23.21
C LEU A 732 10.52 57.48 24.18
N ASP A 733 10.98 57.53 25.43
CA ASP A 733 10.44 58.44 26.44
C ASP A 733 10.56 59.91 26.02
N ARG A 734 11.76 60.29 25.56
CA ARG A 734 12.03 61.64 25.02
C ARG A 734 11.20 61.98 23.78
N ASP A 735 10.90 60.97 22.99
CA ASP A 735 10.16 61.09 21.73
C ASP A 735 8.64 61.17 21.94
N LEU A 736 8.09 60.52 22.98
CA LEU A 736 6.68 60.55 23.32
C LEU A 736 6.28 61.80 24.11
N PHE A 737 7.13 62.24 25.06
CA PHE A 737 6.87 63.40 25.92
C PHE A 737 7.55 64.66 25.36
N ARG A 738 7.08 65.09 24.20
CA ARG A 738 7.56 66.29 23.51
C ARG A 738 7.14 67.56 24.26
N THR A 739 8.02 68.55 24.28
CA THR A 739 7.69 69.88 24.79
C THR A 739 7.12 70.75 23.67
N THR A 740 6.54 71.89 24.04
CA THR A 740 6.09 72.93 23.11
C THR A 740 6.85 74.22 23.34
N GLY A 741 6.93 75.04 22.30
CA GLY A 741 7.53 76.35 22.41
C GLY A 741 7.22 77.21 21.20
N GLN A 742 7.43 78.50 21.35
CA GLN A 742 7.14 79.48 20.30
C GLN A 742 8.42 79.93 19.61
N ILE A 743 8.43 80.01 18.27
CA ILE A 743 9.58 80.54 17.54
C ILE A 743 9.81 82.01 17.93
N ALA A 744 10.94 82.27 18.59
CA ALA A 744 11.24 83.54 19.24
C ALA A 744 11.83 84.60 18.28
N SER A 745 12.39 84.17 17.15
CA SER A 745 13.08 85.03 16.19
C SER A 745 12.90 84.60 14.74
N ASP A 746 13.09 85.52 13.79
CA ASP A 746 13.10 85.18 12.37
C ASP A 746 14.32 84.30 12.04
N TRP A 747 14.19 83.45 11.02
CA TRP A 747 15.27 82.56 10.58
C TRP A 747 16.48 83.35 10.08
N GLN A 748 17.65 83.02 10.60
CA GLN A 748 18.94 83.59 10.20
C GLN A 748 19.83 82.51 9.61
N ARG A 749 20.83 82.89 8.80
CA ARG A 749 21.82 81.93 8.31
C ARG A 749 23.03 81.88 9.24
N ASP A 750 23.42 80.67 9.63
CA ASP A 750 24.64 80.45 10.39
C ASP A 750 25.90 80.53 9.49
N ARG A 751 27.08 80.40 10.11
CA ARG A 751 28.38 80.46 9.41
C ARG A 751 28.58 79.35 8.37
N ASN A 752 27.77 78.29 8.41
CA ASN A 752 27.82 77.15 7.50
C ASN A 752 26.67 77.19 6.47
N GLY A 753 25.91 78.29 6.40
CA GLY A 753 24.83 78.50 5.43
C GLY A 753 23.48 77.88 5.80
N ALA A 754 23.35 77.22 6.97
CA ALA A 754 22.11 76.60 7.41
C ALA A 754 21.19 77.62 8.10
N HIS A 755 19.87 77.49 7.93
CA HIS A 755 18.91 78.35 8.61
C HIS A 755 18.77 77.95 10.08
N VAL A 756 18.84 78.93 10.97
CA VAL A 756 18.78 78.78 12.42
C VAL A 756 17.81 79.78 13.04
N THR A 757 17.20 79.40 14.15
CA THR A 757 16.37 80.28 14.98
C THR A 757 16.45 79.84 16.44
N TYR A 758 15.71 80.52 17.31
CA TYR A 758 15.52 80.14 18.70
C TYR A 758 14.04 79.89 18.96
N VAL A 759 13.75 78.86 19.73
CA VAL A 759 12.40 78.57 20.23
C VAL A 759 12.37 78.83 21.73
N ARG A 760 11.45 79.69 22.17
CA ARG A 760 11.20 79.89 23.60
C ARG A 760 10.42 78.69 24.10
N CYS A 761 11.09 77.82 24.86
CA CYS A 761 10.52 76.57 25.37
C CYS A 761 9.57 76.85 26.54
N ASN A 762 8.36 76.30 26.49
CA ASN A 762 7.34 76.55 27.52
C ASN A 762 7.72 75.93 28.87
N ASP A 763 8.45 74.81 28.89
CA ASP A 763 8.81 74.10 30.13
C ASP A 763 10.03 74.71 30.86
N THR A 764 10.95 75.35 30.12
CA THR A 764 12.19 75.91 30.69
C THR A 764 12.23 77.44 30.68
N ASN A 765 11.30 78.07 29.96
CA ASN A 765 11.25 79.51 29.68
C ASN A 765 12.54 80.09 29.06
N ASN A 766 13.45 79.22 28.61
CA ASN A 766 14.71 79.56 27.97
C ASN A 766 14.58 79.51 26.44
N GLU A 767 15.40 80.29 25.75
CA GLU A 767 15.52 80.23 24.29
C GLU A 767 16.45 79.08 23.88
N VAL A 768 15.87 78.11 23.18
CA VAL A 768 16.53 76.88 22.75
C VAL A 768 16.93 77.00 21.29
N PHE A 769 18.19 76.70 20.97
CA PHE A 769 18.71 76.82 19.62
C PHE A 769 18.13 75.76 18.68
N VAL A 770 17.73 76.22 17.49
CA VAL A 770 17.13 75.43 16.42
C VAL A 770 17.92 75.60 15.13
N ARG A 771 18.12 74.51 14.39
CA ARG A 771 18.72 74.48 13.05
C ARG A 771 17.80 73.73 12.09
N GLU A 772 17.82 74.08 10.81
CA GLU A 772 16.95 73.49 9.77
C GLU A 772 17.04 71.95 9.68
N THR A 773 18.19 71.36 10.06
CA THR A 773 18.40 69.90 10.09
C THR A 773 17.63 69.19 11.20
N ASN A 774 17.04 69.93 12.14
CA ASN A 774 16.42 69.38 13.33
C ASN A 774 14.91 69.12 13.15
N PHE A 775 14.33 69.39 11.98
CA PHE A 775 12.92 69.11 11.69
C PHE A 775 12.63 67.61 11.51
N ALA A 776 11.42 67.20 11.91
CA ALA A 776 10.92 65.87 11.62
C ALA A 776 10.66 65.69 10.12
N LYS A 777 10.72 64.44 9.63
CA LYS A 777 10.51 64.12 8.21
C LYS A 777 9.11 64.57 7.76
N GLY A 778 9.06 65.41 6.72
CA GLY A 778 7.81 66.01 6.20
C GLY A 778 7.57 67.45 6.66
N PHE A 779 8.42 68.00 7.54
CA PHE A 779 8.40 69.39 7.96
C PHE A 779 9.67 70.11 7.51
N SER A 780 9.55 71.40 7.19
CA SER A 780 10.67 72.27 6.79
C SER A 780 10.63 73.55 7.59
N PHE A 781 11.79 74.19 7.77
CA PHE A 781 11.87 75.50 8.42
C PHE A 781 11.02 76.56 7.72
N GLU A 782 10.83 76.44 6.40
CA GLU A 782 9.99 77.33 5.58
C GLU A 782 8.51 77.32 6.00
N SER A 783 8.07 76.26 6.68
CA SER A 783 6.68 76.10 7.13
C SER A 783 6.37 76.82 8.43
N PHE A 784 7.36 77.46 9.07
CA PHE A 784 7.20 78.07 10.39
C PHE A 784 7.87 79.45 10.46
N SER A 785 7.11 80.44 10.94
CA SER A 785 7.52 81.83 11.11
C SER A 785 7.64 82.20 12.59
N LYS A 786 8.26 83.35 12.87
CA LYS A 786 8.31 83.92 14.22
C LYS A 786 6.89 84.06 14.80
N GLY A 787 6.68 83.54 16.00
CA GLY A 787 5.39 83.50 16.66
C GLY A 787 4.62 82.19 16.51
N ASP A 788 5.02 81.30 15.60
CA ASP A 788 4.37 79.99 15.46
C ASP A 788 4.74 79.06 16.62
N GLU A 789 3.77 78.26 17.05
CA GLU A 789 3.99 77.20 18.03
C GLU A 789 4.51 75.94 17.35
N VAL A 790 5.53 75.33 17.95
CA VAL A 790 6.13 74.09 17.49
C VAL A 790 6.24 73.10 18.64
N SER A 791 6.11 71.81 18.32
CA SER A 791 6.47 70.73 19.24
C SER A 791 7.87 70.22 18.91
N PHE A 792 8.62 69.79 19.92
CA PHE A 792 9.96 69.22 19.74
C PHE A 792 10.39 68.36 20.92
N ALA A 793 11.36 67.48 20.70
CA ALA A 793 12.05 66.78 21.76
C ALA A 793 13.16 67.68 22.30
N LEU A 794 13.14 67.99 23.60
CA LEU A 794 14.18 68.77 24.27
C LEU A 794 15.39 67.88 24.56
N HIS A 795 16.57 68.31 24.15
CA HIS A 795 17.81 67.60 24.41
C HIS A 795 18.82 68.51 25.12
N GLU A 796 19.20 68.13 26.33
CA GLU A 796 20.27 68.80 27.08
C GLU A 796 21.62 68.16 26.73
N ASN A 797 22.62 68.98 26.43
CA ASN A 797 24.01 68.57 26.26
C ASN A 797 24.93 69.58 26.94
N ALA A 798 25.65 69.16 27.98
CA ALA A 798 26.63 69.98 28.71
C ALA A 798 26.10 71.38 29.11
N GLY A 799 24.88 71.44 29.66
CA GLY A 799 24.22 72.67 30.12
C GLY A 799 23.63 73.56 29.01
N LYS A 800 23.65 73.11 27.75
CA LYS A 800 22.96 73.77 26.63
C LYS A 800 21.80 72.92 26.12
N PHE A 801 20.63 73.54 25.98
CA PHE A 801 19.45 72.90 25.41
C PHE A 801 19.45 73.04 23.88
N THR A 802 19.07 71.97 23.19
CA THR A 802 18.84 71.94 21.74
C THR A 802 17.52 71.23 21.44
N CYS A 803 16.83 71.64 20.39
CA CYS A 803 15.60 70.98 19.93
C CYS A 803 15.94 69.89 18.90
N ARG A 804 15.26 68.74 18.95
CA ARG A 804 15.29 67.73 17.87
C ARG A 804 13.88 67.35 17.42
N LYS A 805 13.78 66.85 16.18
CA LYS A 805 12.54 66.43 15.52
C LYS A 805 11.42 67.47 15.60
N ILE A 806 11.72 68.73 15.29
CA ILE A 806 10.77 69.84 15.37
C ILE A 806 9.63 69.62 14.38
N ALA A 807 8.39 69.88 14.80
CA ALA A 807 7.20 69.70 13.99
C ALA A 807 6.04 70.57 14.49
N ASP A 808 4.90 70.52 13.80
CA ASP A 808 3.65 71.12 14.25
C ASP A 808 3.23 70.59 15.64
N VAL A 809 2.45 71.36 16.40
CA VAL A 809 1.97 70.98 17.75
C VAL A 809 1.15 69.68 17.74
N LYS A 810 0.49 69.36 16.62
CA LYS A 810 -0.31 68.13 16.46
C LYS A 810 0.51 66.92 16.02
N TYR A 811 1.80 67.09 15.74
CA TYR A 811 2.67 65.99 15.34
C TYR A 811 2.78 64.97 16.46
N ARG A 812 2.63 63.69 16.09
CA ARG A 812 2.88 62.56 16.96
C ARG A 812 3.91 61.66 16.30
N GLU A 813 4.76 61.04 17.11
CA GLU A 813 5.81 60.18 16.58
C GLU A 813 5.23 59.00 15.77
N PRO A 814 5.82 58.69 14.59
CA PRO A 814 5.41 57.54 13.82
C PRO A 814 5.67 56.25 14.60
N VAL A 815 4.65 55.39 14.71
CA VAL A 815 4.77 54.02 15.25
C VAL A 815 5.92 53.25 14.58
N GLU A 816 6.20 53.55 13.32
CA GLU A 816 7.30 52.99 12.54
C GLU A 816 8.68 53.14 13.18
N ASN A 817 8.93 54.24 13.91
CA ASN A 817 10.20 54.45 14.62
C ASN A 817 10.32 53.50 15.83
N ILE A 818 9.21 53.25 16.53
CA ILE A 818 9.12 52.29 17.64
C ILE A 818 9.42 50.89 17.10
N ARG A 819 8.80 50.52 15.97
CA ARG A 819 9.02 49.23 15.32
C ARG A 819 10.48 48.99 14.97
N LYS A 820 11.11 49.96 14.29
CA LYS A 820 12.52 49.88 13.87
C LYS A 820 13.50 49.84 15.04
N GLY A 821 13.17 50.53 16.14
CA GLY A 821 14.04 50.63 17.30
C GLY A 821 13.94 49.44 18.26
N LEU A 822 12.73 48.93 18.49
CA LEU A 822 12.45 48.03 19.63
C LEU A 822 12.03 46.61 19.24
N ARG A 823 11.37 46.36 18.10
CA ARG A 823 10.86 45.01 17.78
C ARG A 823 11.96 43.99 17.68
N PHE A 824 12.98 44.25 16.85
CA PHE A 824 14.07 43.28 16.65
C PHE A 824 14.76 42.89 17.95
N PRO A 825 15.30 43.81 18.78
CA PRO A 825 15.99 43.40 19.99
C PRO A 825 15.06 42.75 21.02
N ILE A 826 13.81 43.22 21.21
CA ILE A 826 12.86 42.60 22.14
C ILE A 826 12.49 41.18 21.69
N ILE A 827 12.14 40.97 20.42
CA ILE A 827 11.80 39.63 19.90
C ILE A 827 12.97 38.67 20.09
N GLN A 828 14.21 39.13 19.84
CA GLN A 828 15.39 38.29 19.97
C GLN A 828 15.75 38.00 21.44
N ILE A 829 15.63 38.96 22.36
CA ILE A 829 16.00 38.80 23.79
C ILE A 829 15.06 37.84 24.54
N TRP A 830 13.76 37.86 24.23
CA TRP A 830 12.76 36.97 24.86
C TRP A 830 12.45 35.71 24.03
N ARG A 831 13.29 35.39 23.06
CA ARG A 831 13.17 34.14 22.29
C ARG A 831 13.58 32.93 23.15
N ASP A 832 13.10 31.74 22.81
CA ASP A 832 13.46 30.48 23.47
C ASP A 832 13.04 30.45 24.95
N GLY A 833 11.91 31.10 25.27
CA GLY A 833 11.36 31.17 26.64
C GLY A 833 12.20 31.97 27.63
N ARG A 834 13.22 32.71 27.16
CA ARG A 834 14.14 33.50 28.01
C ARG A 834 13.39 34.55 28.81
N SER A 835 13.63 34.57 30.12
CA SER A 835 13.04 35.53 31.04
C SER A 835 14.13 36.32 31.77
N ILE A 836 13.82 37.55 32.15
CA ILE A 836 14.70 38.37 32.98
C ILE A 836 14.85 37.81 34.41
N GLU A 837 13.95 36.92 34.82
CA GLU A 837 13.99 36.22 36.10
C GLU A 837 14.88 34.96 36.07
N ASN A 838 15.41 34.58 34.91
CA ASN A 838 16.32 33.44 34.80
C ASN A 838 17.66 33.74 35.51
N THR A 839 18.25 32.71 36.14
CA THR A 839 19.50 32.86 36.91
C THR A 839 20.73 33.22 36.07
N ASP A 840 20.68 32.97 34.76
CA ASP A 840 21.74 33.30 33.81
C ASP A 840 21.60 34.69 33.18
N CYS A 841 20.50 35.40 33.47
CA CYS A 841 20.28 36.77 33.04
C CYS A 841 21.22 37.74 33.81
N PRO A 842 21.89 38.68 33.13
CA PRO A 842 22.70 39.70 33.81
C PRO A 842 21.86 40.56 34.77
N LEU A 843 22.18 40.52 36.07
CA LEU A 843 21.41 41.20 37.13
C LEU A 843 21.11 42.68 36.84
N ALA A 844 22.11 43.44 36.38
CA ALA A 844 21.93 44.86 36.04
C ALA A 844 20.88 45.06 34.93
N PHE A 845 20.90 44.22 33.90
CA PHE A 845 19.93 44.29 32.81
C PHE A 845 18.52 43.88 33.28
N SER A 846 18.41 42.85 34.12
CA SER A 846 17.14 42.43 34.71
C SER A 846 16.48 43.58 35.49
N ASP A 847 17.22 44.22 36.40
CA ASP A 847 16.69 45.31 37.23
C ASP A 847 16.27 46.52 36.40
N ASP A 848 17.06 46.88 35.39
CA ASP A 848 16.74 47.97 34.46
C ASP A 848 15.50 47.65 33.61
N MET A 849 15.38 46.42 33.09
CA MET A 849 14.22 46.01 32.30
C MET A 849 12.94 45.88 33.12
N ARG A 850 13.01 45.49 34.41
CA ARG A 850 11.83 45.55 35.29
C ARG A 850 11.27 46.97 35.38
N GLN A 851 12.14 47.99 35.38
CA GLN A 851 11.70 49.39 35.34
C GLN A 851 11.14 49.76 33.96
N GLY A 852 11.77 49.30 32.88
CA GLY A 852 11.28 49.46 31.51
C GLY A 852 9.88 48.86 31.28
N ILE A 853 9.61 47.67 31.81
CA ILE A 853 8.30 47.01 31.73
C ILE A 853 7.24 47.80 32.51
N LYS A 854 7.56 48.26 33.72
CA LYS A 854 6.67 49.15 34.50
C LYS A 854 6.38 50.45 33.76
N TYR A 855 7.39 51.00 33.09
CA TYR A 855 7.24 52.19 32.26
C TYR A 855 6.27 51.94 31.09
N PHE A 856 6.44 50.85 30.35
CA PHE A 856 5.51 50.46 29.27
C PHE A 856 4.08 50.25 29.77
N ALA A 857 3.90 49.58 30.91
CA ALA A 857 2.58 49.41 31.53
C ALA A 857 1.95 50.77 31.88
N GLY A 858 2.73 51.71 32.43
CA GLY A 858 2.30 53.07 32.71
C GLY A 858 1.85 53.85 31.46
N LEU A 859 2.53 53.65 30.32
CA LEU A 859 2.12 54.28 29.05
C LEU A 859 0.77 53.78 28.54
N LEU A 860 0.40 52.52 28.79
CA LEU A 860 -0.90 51.97 28.39
C LEU A 860 -2.06 52.69 29.10
N GLN A 861 -1.86 53.11 30.35
CA GLN A 861 -2.85 53.83 31.16
C GLN A 861 -2.93 55.33 30.84
N ASN A 862 -2.00 55.88 30.05
CA ASN A 862 -1.96 57.30 29.74
C ASN A 862 -2.89 57.64 28.55
N ASP A 863 -3.92 58.46 28.79
CA ASP A 863 -4.88 58.90 27.77
C ASP A 863 -4.27 59.78 26.66
N GLY A 864 -3.10 60.38 26.91
CA GLY A 864 -2.36 61.17 25.93
C GLY A 864 -1.72 60.34 24.82
N ILE A 865 -1.54 59.03 25.03
CA ILE A 865 -0.85 58.14 24.07
C ILE A 865 -1.82 57.64 22.99
N PRO A 866 -1.49 57.77 21.68
CA PRO A 866 -2.33 57.26 20.59
C PRO A 866 -2.57 55.75 20.66
N SER A 867 -3.76 55.29 20.27
CA SER A 867 -4.07 53.86 20.17
C SER A 867 -3.06 53.07 19.32
N PRO A 868 -2.58 53.54 18.15
CA PRO A 868 -1.56 52.82 17.38
C PRO A 868 -0.25 52.60 18.14
N VAL A 869 0.15 53.53 19.02
CA VAL A 869 1.33 53.40 19.88
C VAL A 869 1.04 52.42 21.02
N LYS A 870 -0.15 52.49 21.64
CA LYS A 870 -0.57 51.52 22.67
C LYS A 870 -0.58 50.08 22.15
N TYR A 871 -1.10 49.85 20.94
CA TYR A 871 -1.08 48.53 20.29
C TYR A 871 0.35 48.02 20.04
N GLU A 872 1.25 48.92 19.62
CA GLU A 872 2.65 48.55 19.44
C GLU A 872 3.33 48.21 20.77
N ILE A 873 3.08 48.98 21.84
CA ILE A 873 3.58 48.66 23.19
C ILE A 873 3.03 47.31 23.67
N LEU A 874 1.73 47.04 23.47
CA LEU A 874 1.13 45.75 23.80
C LEU A 874 1.79 44.59 23.03
N PHE A 875 2.11 44.77 21.75
CA PHE A 875 2.86 43.79 20.98
C PHE A 875 4.27 43.54 21.56
N LEU A 876 5.00 44.61 21.89
CA LEU A 876 6.34 44.49 22.48
C LEU A 876 6.30 43.78 23.84
N LEU A 877 5.30 44.09 24.68
CA LEU A 877 5.08 43.41 25.96
C LEU A 877 4.71 41.94 25.73
N ALA A 878 3.84 41.63 24.77
CA ALA A 878 3.48 40.25 24.44
C ALA A 878 4.70 39.41 24.00
N CYS A 879 5.71 40.02 23.36
CA CYS A 879 6.98 39.33 23.05
C CYS A 879 7.71 38.82 24.30
N MET A 880 7.47 39.44 25.46
CA MET A 880 8.13 39.13 26.74
C MET A 880 7.45 37.99 27.52
N HIS A 881 6.35 37.44 26.99
CA HIS A 881 5.65 36.26 27.50
C HIS A 881 5.41 36.29 29.02
N LYS A 882 6.18 35.56 29.83
CA LYS A 882 6.00 35.42 31.28
C LYS A 882 6.40 36.67 32.06
N ASP A 883 7.23 37.53 31.46
CA ASP A 883 7.61 38.83 32.04
C ASP A 883 6.60 39.94 31.68
N SER A 884 5.54 39.60 30.94
CA SER A 884 4.50 40.57 30.56
C SER A 884 3.72 41.06 31.79
N PRO A 885 3.39 42.36 31.87
CA PRO A 885 2.56 42.89 32.94
C PRO A 885 1.09 42.50 32.76
N ASP A 886 0.31 42.58 33.84
CA ASP A 886 -1.09 42.16 33.89
C ASP A 886 -1.97 42.82 32.82
N GLU A 887 -1.72 44.08 32.47
CA GLU A 887 -2.46 44.79 31.41
C GLU A 887 -2.36 44.07 30.06
N CYS A 888 -1.15 43.59 29.73
CA CYS A 888 -0.90 42.85 28.51
C CYS A 888 -1.49 41.44 28.59
N VAL A 889 -1.34 40.76 29.73
CA VAL A 889 -1.91 39.42 29.96
C VAL A 889 -3.43 39.45 29.78
N GLN A 890 -4.12 40.42 30.38
CA GLN A 890 -5.57 40.58 30.21
C GLN A 890 -5.96 40.87 28.76
N TRP A 891 -5.18 41.67 28.04
CA TRP A 891 -5.40 41.93 26.62
C TRP A 891 -5.28 40.66 25.76
N ILE A 892 -4.32 39.78 26.05
CA ILE A 892 -4.15 38.49 25.37
C ILE A 892 -5.29 37.52 25.74
N VAL A 893 -5.54 37.34 27.04
CA VAL A 893 -6.57 36.41 27.55
C VAL A 893 -7.96 36.78 27.05
N ASN A 894 -8.30 38.07 26.99
CA ASN A 894 -9.59 38.53 26.46
C ASN A 894 -9.76 38.19 24.97
N GLN A 895 -8.72 38.35 24.15
CA GLN A 895 -8.78 37.98 22.73
C GLN A 895 -9.01 36.47 22.55
N VAL A 896 -8.29 35.65 23.32
CA VAL A 896 -8.39 34.19 23.24
C VAL A 896 -9.75 33.71 23.75
N ASN A 897 -10.23 34.22 24.88
CA ASN A 897 -11.51 33.83 25.48
C ASN A 897 -12.70 34.16 24.58
N ASN A 898 -12.68 35.31 23.91
CA ASN A 898 -13.77 35.76 23.06
C ASN A 898 -13.75 35.11 21.67
N GLY A 899 -12.70 34.34 21.33
CA GLY A 899 -12.55 33.69 20.03
C GLY A 899 -12.30 34.65 18.86
N SER A 900 -12.11 35.94 19.13
CA SER A 900 -11.88 37.00 18.13
C SER A 900 -10.44 37.53 18.25
N ILE A 901 -9.50 36.76 17.74
CA ILE A 901 -8.07 37.10 17.79
C ILE A 901 -7.77 38.16 16.72
N LEU A 902 -7.50 39.39 17.16
CA LEU A 902 -7.19 40.50 16.26
C LEU A 902 -5.73 40.49 15.81
N ASP A 903 -4.83 40.03 16.70
CA ASP A 903 -3.40 39.92 16.42
C ASP A 903 -2.88 38.52 16.78
N PRO A 904 -2.94 37.56 15.83
CA PRO A 904 -2.42 36.21 16.05
C PRO A 904 -0.93 36.17 16.38
N GLN A 905 -0.14 37.14 15.87
CA GLN A 905 1.30 37.19 16.12
C GLN A 905 1.58 37.54 17.58
N ALA A 906 0.93 38.58 18.11
CA ALA A 906 1.06 38.95 19.52
C ALA A 906 0.63 37.80 20.45
N VAL A 907 -0.51 37.16 20.16
CA VAL A 907 -0.99 36.01 20.93
C VAL A 907 0.00 34.85 20.88
N GLY A 908 0.52 34.51 19.70
CA GLY A 908 1.50 33.45 19.56
C GLY A 908 2.82 33.72 20.30
N PHE A 909 3.27 34.98 20.32
CA PHE A 909 4.49 35.38 21.03
C PHE A 909 4.32 35.36 22.55
N ALA A 910 3.14 35.74 23.06
CA ALA A 910 2.81 35.76 24.48
C ALA A 910 2.83 34.38 25.14
N LEU A 911 2.61 33.30 24.38
CA LEU A 911 2.60 31.94 24.92
C LEU A 911 3.97 31.47 25.44
N GLY A 912 5.07 31.98 24.88
CA GLY A 912 6.42 31.63 25.32
C GLY A 912 6.67 30.10 25.40
N ASP A 913 7.19 29.66 26.54
CA ASP A 913 7.45 28.25 26.89
C ASP A 913 6.28 27.57 27.65
N VAL A 914 5.17 28.30 27.83
CA VAL A 914 3.92 27.86 28.47
C VAL A 914 4.13 27.40 29.92
N THR A 915 4.90 28.16 30.71
CA THR A 915 5.14 27.85 32.13
C THR A 915 4.13 28.47 33.07
N GLU A 916 3.49 29.58 32.69
CA GLU A 916 2.49 30.26 33.52
C GLU A 916 1.09 29.69 33.29
N GLN A 917 0.25 29.69 34.35
CA GLN A 917 -1.10 29.14 34.28
C GLN A 917 -1.96 29.82 33.20
N TRP A 918 -1.84 31.14 33.05
CA TRP A 918 -2.60 31.88 32.03
C TRP A 918 -2.15 31.53 30.60
N GLN A 919 -0.88 31.14 30.40
CA GLN A 919 -0.37 30.69 29.11
C GLN A 919 -0.94 29.33 28.75
N GLU A 920 -1.00 28.42 29.73
CA GLU A 920 -1.58 27.08 29.53
C GLU A 920 -3.09 27.15 29.26
N ASP A 921 -3.81 28.01 29.99
CA ASP A 921 -5.23 28.27 29.75
C ASP A 921 -5.47 28.87 28.35
N ALA A 922 -4.61 29.80 27.92
CA ALA A 922 -4.67 30.39 26.58
C ALA A 922 -4.37 29.36 25.48
N ARG A 923 -3.31 28.55 25.63
CA ARG A 923 -2.96 27.45 24.73
C ARG A 923 -4.15 26.48 24.57
N SER A 924 -4.72 26.04 25.69
CA SER A 924 -5.86 25.10 25.70
C SER A 924 -7.07 25.66 24.96
N LYS A 925 -7.39 26.95 25.14
CA LYS A 925 -8.50 27.61 24.44
C LYS A 925 -8.25 27.80 22.94
N LEU A 926 -7.02 28.10 22.54
CA LEU A 926 -6.66 28.19 21.12
C LEU A 926 -6.93 26.86 20.40
N VAL A 927 -6.57 25.74 21.02
CA VAL A 927 -6.84 24.40 20.48
C VAL A 927 -8.34 24.09 20.42
N ALA A 928 -9.11 24.52 21.43
CA ALA A 928 -10.54 24.29 21.52
C ALA A 928 -11.36 25.07 20.47
N HIS A 929 -11.02 26.34 20.20
CA HIS A 929 -11.79 27.21 19.29
C HIS A 929 -11.64 26.85 17.80
N ARG A 930 -10.52 26.25 17.39
CA ARG A 930 -10.28 25.76 16.02
C ARG A 930 -10.47 26.79 14.89
N THR A 931 -10.33 28.09 15.17
CA THR A 931 -10.41 29.14 14.13
C THR A 931 -9.08 29.24 13.37
N PHE A 932 -9.10 29.79 12.17
CA PHE A 932 -7.87 30.05 11.40
C PHE A 932 -6.92 30.98 12.14
N ASP A 933 -7.44 31.98 12.86
CA ASP A 933 -6.61 32.88 13.65
C ASP A 933 -6.00 32.19 14.88
N SER A 934 -6.68 31.21 15.48
CA SER A 934 -6.07 30.36 16.52
C SER A 934 -4.90 29.55 15.97
N LEU A 935 -5.06 28.95 14.78
CA LEU A 935 -3.99 28.19 14.12
C LEU A 935 -2.81 29.10 13.73
N ARG A 936 -3.08 30.32 13.28
CA ARG A 936 -2.03 31.33 13.03
C ARG A 936 -1.26 31.66 14.29
N ALA A 937 -1.93 31.87 15.41
CA ALA A 937 -1.26 32.12 16.68
C ALA A 937 -0.32 30.95 17.07
N ILE A 938 -0.77 29.71 16.87
CA ILE A 938 0.06 28.51 17.07
C ILE A 938 1.23 28.48 16.09
N ALA A 939 1.05 28.91 14.83
CA ALA A 939 2.12 29.00 13.83
C ALA A 939 3.25 29.97 14.22
N TYR A 940 2.94 31.03 14.98
CA TYR A 940 3.94 31.90 15.58
C TYR A 940 4.59 31.23 16.79
N ALA A 941 3.79 30.67 17.71
CA ALA A 941 4.28 30.09 18.96
C ALA A 941 5.19 28.87 18.78
N ILE A 942 4.91 27.99 17.81
CA ILE A 942 5.65 26.74 17.57
C ILE A 942 7.13 26.94 17.19
N TRP A 943 7.50 28.16 16.78
CA TRP A 943 8.86 28.56 16.43
C TRP A 943 9.50 29.55 17.43
N ARG A 944 8.86 29.78 18.58
CA ARG A 944 9.36 30.65 19.67
C ARG A 944 10.10 29.89 20.75
N ASP A 945 9.75 28.64 20.98
CA ASP A 945 10.39 27.75 21.93
C ASP A 945 10.63 26.35 21.33
N GLN A 946 11.74 25.71 21.72
CA GLN A 946 12.10 24.40 21.22
C GLN A 946 11.14 23.31 21.72
N HIS A 947 10.61 23.41 22.93
CA HIS A 947 9.76 22.37 23.51
C HIS A 947 8.27 22.65 23.36
N PHE A 948 7.88 23.76 22.72
CA PHE A 948 6.48 24.14 22.52
C PHE A 948 5.62 23.03 21.90
N VAL A 949 6.14 22.33 20.89
CA VAL A 949 5.41 21.24 20.22
C VAL A 949 5.13 20.05 21.15
N GLU A 950 5.96 19.85 22.18
CA GLU A 950 5.83 18.78 23.17
C GLU A 950 4.75 19.09 24.22
N ARG A 951 4.22 20.33 24.25
CA ARG A 951 3.13 20.75 25.14
C ARG A 951 1.75 20.30 24.69
N PHE A 952 1.64 19.68 23.51
CA PHE A 952 0.37 19.16 23.01
C PHE A 952 0.24 17.66 23.25
N ASN A 953 -0.93 17.23 23.72
CA ASN A 953 -1.27 15.81 23.75
C ASN A 953 -1.78 15.31 22.38
N LEU A 954 -1.96 13.98 22.24
CA LEU A 954 -2.38 13.36 20.98
C LEU A 954 -3.71 13.90 20.44
N ALA A 955 -4.71 14.08 21.29
CA ALA A 955 -6.04 14.55 20.89
C ALA A 955 -6.00 16.02 20.42
N GLU A 956 -5.20 16.86 21.10
CA GLU A 956 -4.96 18.24 20.70
C GLU A 956 -4.24 18.32 19.35
N LEU A 957 -3.19 17.52 19.14
CA LEU A 957 -2.47 17.44 17.86
C LEU A 957 -3.41 17.02 16.72
N GLN A 958 -4.23 16.00 16.93
CA GLN A 958 -5.25 15.58 15.94
C GLN A 958 -6.23 16.71 15.62
N SER A 959 -6.70 17.45 16.63
CA SER A 959 -7.57 18.62 16.46
C SER A 959 -6.91 19.72 15.62
N ILE A 960 -5.63 20.03 15.91
CA ILE A 960 -4.85 21.01 15.15
C ILE A 960 -4.67 20.56 13.70
N LEU A 961 -4.35 19.29 13.45
CA LEU A 961 -4.15 18.74 12.11
C LEU A 961 -5.41 18.79 11.25
N ILE A 962 -6.58 18.52 11.83
CA ILE A 962 -7.87 18.65 11.13
C ILE A 962 -8.09 20.11 10.70
N GLY A 963 -7.90 21.06 11.61
CA GLY A 963 -8.04 22.48 11.32
C GLY A 963 -7.03 22.97 10.27
N LEU A 964 -5.78 22.53 10.38
CA LEU A 964 -4.71 22.85 9.43
C LEU A 964 -5.01 22.30 8.03
N SER A 965 -5.49 21.06 7.92
CA SER A 965 -5.88 20.47 6.64
C SER A 965 -7.00 21.27 5.97
N ALA A 966 -7.99 21.74 6.74
CA ALA A 966 -9.04 22.63 6.22
C ALA A 966 -8.48 23.99 5.77
N MET A 967 -7.55 24.56 6.53
CA MET A 967 -6.89 25.84 6.18
C MET A 967 -6.09 25.73 4.88
N LEU A 968 -5.31 24.65 4.71
CA LEU A 968 -4.58 24.36 3.47
C LEU A 968 -5.53 24.11 2.29
N GLY A 969 -6.64 23.41 2.52
CA GLY A 969 -7.69 23.16 1.52
C GLY A 969 -8.35 24.44 0.99
N ASN A 970 -8.42 25.49 1.82
CA ASN A 970 -9.04 26.77 1.46
C ASN A 970 -8.11 27.76 0.75
N ILE A 971 -6.81 27.47 0.63
CA ILE A 971 -5.87 28.32 -0.11
C ILE A 971 -6.29 28.36 -1.59
N ALA A 972 -6.53 29.56 -2.09
CA ALA A 972 -6.90 29.84 -3.48
C ALA A 972 -5.83 30.69 -4.19
N ARG A 973 -5.99 30.86 -5.50
CA ARG A 973 -5.09 31.71 -6.30
C ARG A 973 -5.09 33.15 -5.77
N CYS A 974 -3.93 33.81 -5.83
CA CYS A 974 -3.80 35.20 -5.41
C CYS A 974 -4.83 36.08 -6.15
N PRO A 975 -5.71 36.80 -5.43
CA PRO A 975 -6.67 37.70 -6.06
C PRO A 975 -5.96 38.89 -6.73
N PRO A 976 -6.54 39.45 -7.82
CA PRO A 976 -6.01 40.66 -8.45
C PRO A 976 -6.15 41.87 -7.53
N ARG A 977 -5.22 42.83 -7.62
CA ARG A 977 -5.31 44.08 -6.86
C ARG A 977 -6.54 44.87 -7.28
N SER A 978 -7.24 45.46 -6.31
CA SER A 978 -8.43 46.28 -6.53
C SER A 978 -8.12 47.70 -7.08
N GLY A 979 -6.84 48.07 -7.18
CA GLY A 979 -6.35 49.32 -7.80
C GLY A 979 -4.90 49.65 -7.42
N GLU A 980 -4.35 50.78 -7.89
CA GLU A 980 -2.96 51.20 -7.57
C GLU A 980 -2.70 51.50 -6.08
N ARG A 981 -3.77 51.83 -5.33
CA ARG A 981 -3.68 52.08 -3.88
C ARG A 981 -3.75 50.80 -3.04
N ASP A 982 -4.11 49.67 -3.64
CA ASP A 982 -4.20 48.37 -2.96
C ASP A 982 -2.82 47.73 -2.83
N ARG A 983 -2.16 48.06 -1.72
CA ARG A 983 -0.83 47.53 -1.37
C ARG A 983 -0.88 46.32 -0.43
N SER A 984 -2.04 45.97 0.12
CA SER A 984 -2.18 44.94 1.17
C SER A 984 -2.66 43.59 0.66
N THR A 985 -3.37 43.52 -0.48
CA THR A 985 -3.92 42.25 -0.99
C THR A 985 -2.88 41.15 -1.20
N VAL A 986 -1.74 41.48 -1.84
CA VAL A 986 -0.68 40.49 -2.10
C VAL A 986 0.04 40.07 -0.81
N PRO A 987 0.52 40.98 0.06
CA PRO A 987 1.12 40.59 1.34
C PRO A 987 0.21 39.76 2.24
N ASN A 988 -1.08 40.12 2.33
CA ASN A 988 -2.04 39.37 3.14
C ASN A 988 -2.27 37.96 2.59
N TRP A 989 -2.31 37.79 1.26
CA TRP A 989 -2.41 36.49 0.64
C TRP A 989 -1.16 35.63 0.85
N VAL A 990 0.04 36.23 0.73
CA VAL A 990 1.32 35.55 1.03
C VAL A 990 1.33 35.06 2.47
N ARG A 991 1.02 35.94 3.43
CA ARG A 991 0.96 35.61 4.86
C ARG A 991 -0.04 34.48 5.14
N ALA A 992 -1.27 34.59 4.62
CA ALA A 992 -2.31 33.56 4.77
C ALA A 992 -1.94 32.21 4.14
N THR A 993 -1.05 32.19 3.16
CA THR A 993 -0.55 30.98 2.49
C THR A 993 0.62 30.37 3.26
N VAL A 994 1.53 31.19 3.79
CA VAL A 994 2.78 30.76 4.41
C VAL A 994 2.59 30.32 5.86
N GLU A 995 1.82 31.04 6.66
CA GLU A 995 1.57 30.70 8.08
C GLU A 995 1.12 29.25 8.32
N PRO A 996 0.13 28.68 7.58
CA PRO A 996 -0.23 27.27 7.75
C PRO A 996 0.88 26.30 7.33
N LEU A 997 1.70 26.66 6.34
CA LEU A 997 2.84 25.84 5.91
C LEU A 997 3.96 25.84 6.97
N GLU A 998 4.21 26.97 7.62
CA GLU A 998 5.15 27.07 8.75
C GLU A 998 4.66 26.30 9.97
N LEU A 999 3.35 26.32 10.26
CA LEU A 999 2.75 25.48 11.28
C LEU A 999 2.93 24.00 10.96
N LEU A 1000 2.68 23.59 9.71
CA LEU A 1000 2.88 22.21 9.28
C LEU A 1000 4.34 21.76 9.48
N LEU A 1001 5.29 22.61 9.09
CA LEU A 1001 6.72 22.31 9.27
C LEU A 1001 7.08 22.22 10.76
N GLY A 1002 6.50 23.05 11.62
CA GLY A 1002 6.67 23.00 13.07
C GLY A 1002 6.08 21.72 13.68
N LEU A 1003 4.89 21.30 13.24
CA LEU A 1003 4.23 20.09 13.73
C LEU A 1003 4.97 18.81 13.33
N LEU A 1004 5.67 18.80 12.20
CA LEU A 1004 6.51 17.66 11.78
C LEU A 1004 7.62 17.35 12.80
N ARG A 1005 7.99 18.29 13.67
CA ARG A 1005 8.92 18.08 14.79
C ARG A 1005 8.41 17.05 15.82
N THR A 1006 7.11 16.77 15.85
CA THR A 1006 6.51 15.70 16.69
C THR A 1006 7.09 14.31 16.39
N ARG A 1007 7.71 14.09 15.22
CA ARG A 1007 8.44 12.86 14.89
C ARG A 1007 9.62 12.59 15.84
N GLY A 1008 10.16 13.63 16.47
CA GLY A 1008 11.19 13.52 17.51
C GLY A 1008 10.65 13.17 18.90
N SER A 1009 9.34 13.00 19.08
CA SER A 1009 8.73 12.72 20.38
C SER A 1009 9.15 11.36 20.94
N SER A 1010 9.30 11.29 22.26
CA SER A 1010 9.50 10.05 23.01
C SER A 1010 8.22 9.21 23.14
N ASN A 1011 7.04 9.80 22.93
CA ASN A 1011 5.76 9.09 22.91
C ASN A 1011 5.56 8.41 21.55
N SER A 1012 5.37 7.08 21.54
CA SER A 1012 5.24 6.29 20.33
C SER A 1012 4.03 6.67 19.46
N GLU A 1013 2.89 7.02 20.06
CA GLU A 1013 1.69 7.40 19.31
C GLU A 1013 1.87 8.75 18.62
N ILE A 1014 2.44 9.74 19.31
CA ILE A 1014 2.74 11.06 18.75
C ILE A 1014 3.81 10.96 17.67
N LYS A 1015 4.88 10.20 17.92
CA LYS A 1015 5.94 9.94 16.94
C LYS A 1015 5.39 9.30 15.65
N MET A 1016 4.41 8.41 15.78
CA MET A 1016 3.79 7.73 14.64
C MET A 1016 2.81 8.61 13.88
N LEU A 1017 2.23 9.64 14.49
CA LEU A 1017 1.11 10.45 13.97
C LEU A 1017 1.37 11.02 12.57
N LEU A 1018 2.58 11.56 12.34
CA LEU A 1018 2.95 12.23 11.09
C LEU A 1018 3.98 11.43 10.28
N GLN A 1019 4.09 10.11 10.46
CA GLN A 1019 4.96 9.29 9.60
C GLN A 1019 4.45 9.25 8.15
N PRO A 1020 5.31 9.09 7.13
CA PRO A 1020 4.93 9.17 5.71
C PRO A 1020 3.80 8.23 5.28
N HIS A 1021 3.72 7.05 5.88
CA HIS A 1021 2.70 6.04 5.56
C HIS A 1021 1.31 6.37 6.14
N GLN A 1022 1.22 7.28 7.12
CA GLN A 1022 -0.05 7.64 7.76
C GLN A 1022 -0.98 8.36 6.78
N LYS A 1023 -2.29 8.06 6.88
CA LYS A 1023 -3.33 8.64 6.03
C LYS A 1023 -3.32 10.17 6.06
N ILE A 1024 -3.19 10.77 7.24
CA ILE A 1024 -3.16 12.22 7.41
C ILE A 1024 -1.92 12.86 6.75
N THR A 1025 -0.76 12.21 6.84
CA THR A 1025 0.48 12.71 6.21
C THR A 1025 0.38 12.68 4.69
N LYS A 1026 -0.19 11.60 4.11
CA LYS A 1026 -0.44 11.50 2.67
C LYS A 1026 -1.41 12.58 2.17
N GLU A 1027 -2.46 12.85 2.95
CA GLU A 1027 -3.40 13.95 2.65
C GLU A 1027 -2.69 15.30 2.67
N LEU A 1028 -1.94 15.60 3.73
CA LEU A 1028 -1.15 16.83 3.84
C LEU A 1028 -0.13 16.97 2.70
N ALA A 1029 0.52 15.89 2.28
CA ALA A 1029 1.43 15.89 1.12
C ALA A 1029 0.72 16.30 -0.17
N ASN A 1030 -0.48 15.75 -0.44
CA ASN A 1030 -1.30 16.12 -1.60
C ASN A 1030 -1.73 17.59 -1.53
N GLN A 1031 -2.10 18.09 -0.35
CA GLN A 1031 -2.47 19.50 -0.16
C GLN A 1031 -1.27 20.43 -0.38
N VAL A 1032 -0.07 20.08 0.07
CA VAL A 1032 1.15 20.86 -0.16
C VAL A 1032 1.48 20.94 -1.65
N GLU A 1033 1.36 19.84 -2.40
CA GLU A 1033 1.54 19.86 -3.86
C GLU A 1033 0.50 20.75 -4.56
N ARG A 1034 -0.78 20.68 -4.15
CA ARG A 1034 -1.82 21.59 -4.65
C ARG A 1034 -1.46 23.06 -4.41
N VAL A 1035 -1.01 23.40 -3.20
CA VAL A 1035 -0.60 24.76 -2.84
C VAL A 1035 0.62 25.20 -3.66
N ALA A 1036 1.58 24.31 -3.90
CA ALA A 1036 2.74 24.60 -4.75
C ALA A 1036 2.33 24.97 -6.18
N GLU A 1037 1.34 24.27 -6.76
CA GLU A 1037 0.77 24.65 -8.05
C GLU A 1037 0.09 26.03 -8.03
N ILE A 1038 -0.67 26.33 -6.97
CA ILE A 1038 -1.37 27.61 -6.81
C ILE A 1038 -0.37 28.77 -6.75
N VAL A 1039 0.69 28.63 -5.94
CA VAL A 1039 1.75 29.63 -5.83
C VAL A 1039 2.44 29.84 -7.17
N ALA A 1040 2.79 28.74 -7.86
CA ALA A 1040 3.42 28.79 -9.17
C ALA A 1040 2.56 29.48 -10.24
N ARG A 1041 1.22 29.28 -10.23
CA ARG A 1041 0.27 29.95 -11.15
C ARG A 1041 -0.03 31.40 -10.77
N SER A 1042 0.20 31.78 -9.52
CA SER A 1042 -0.01 33.14 -9.03
C SER A 1042 1.16 34.06 -9.41
N ASN A 1043 2.35 33.50 -9.68
CA ASN A 1043 3.56 34.26 -10.03
C ASN A 1043 3.94 35.32 -8.98
N VAL A 1044 3.69 35.00 -7.70
CA VAL A 1044 4.02 35.83 -6.55
C VAL A 1044 5.10 35.08 -5.74
N PRO A 1045 6.25 35.70 -5.43
CA PRO A 1045 7.22 35.09 -4.53
C PRO A 1045 6.61 35.01 -3.13
N ILE A 1046 6.70 33.84 -2.51
CA ILE A 1046 6.35 33.66 -1.11
C ILE A 1046 7.61 33.69 -0.27
N PHE A 1047 7.55 34.36 0.87
CA PHE A 1047 8.65 34.46 1.82
C PHE A 1047 8.23 33.77 3.10
N SER A 1048 9.09 32.88 3.61
CA SER A 1048 8.92 32.27 4.93
C SER A 1048 9.76 33.02 5.94
N ARG A 1049 9.24 33.15 7.17
CA ARG A 1049 10.00 33.62 8.32
C ARG A 1049 11.15 32.66 8.64
N LEU A 1050 11.00 31.38 8.29
CA LEU A 1050 12.01 30.35 8.50
C LEU A 1050 13.10 30.46 7.43
N GLN A 1051 14.34 30.65 7.88
CA GLN A 1051 15.50 30.63 6.99
C GLN A 1051 15.94 29.16 6.81
N ILE A 1052 15.66 28.62 5.63
CA ILE A 1052 15.85 27.21 5.29
C ILE A 1052 17.06 27.08 4.36
N ASN A 1053 18.14 26.47 4.85
CA ASN A 1053 19.29 26.14 4.04
C ASN A 1053 19.05 24.80 3.33
N ILE A 1054 19.01 24.83 2.00
CA ILE A 1054 18.66 23.67 1.18
C ILE A 1054 19.35 23.68 -0.18
N HIS A 1055 19.93 22.53 -0.55
CA HIS A 1055 20.45 22.30 -1.89
C HIS A 1055 19.35 21.70 -2.77
N LYS A 1056 18.84 22.50 -3.71
CA LYS A 1056 17.86 22.05 -4.71
C LYS A 1056 18.57 21.42 -5.90
N LEU A 1057 18.02 20.32 -6.39
CA LEU A 1057 18.45 19.71 -7.65
C LEU A 1057 18.10 20.60 -8.85
N ASP A 1058 18.87 20.48 -9.93
CA ASP A 1058 18.62 21.19 -11.19
C ASP A 1058 17.15 21.01 -11.62
N GLY A 1059 16.46 22.14 -11.78
CA GLY A 1059 15.02 22.22 -12.09
C GLY A 1059 14.12 22.62 -10.92
N ASP A 1060 14.46 22.35 -9.64
CA ASP A 1060 13.60 22.74 -8.51
C ASP A 1060 13.74 24.21 -8.07
N HIS A 1061 14.64 24.98 -8.69
CA HIS A 1061 14.90 26.38 -8.30
C HIS A 1061 13.66 27.29 -8.30
N ARG A 1062 12.61 26.93 -9.07
CA ARG A 1062 11.36 27.70 -9.14
C ARG A 1062 10.38 27.39 -7.99
N THR A 1063 10.58 26.30 -7.26
CA THR A 1063 9.74 25.94 -6.10
C THR A 1063 10.27 26.66 -4.87
N PRO A 1064 9.44 27.39 -4.10
CA PRO A 1064 9.87 28.03 -2.86
C PRO A 1064 10.48 27.05 -1.84
N ASP A 1065 11.47 27.50 -1.05
CA ASP A 1065 12.22 26.62 -0.12
C ASP A 1065 11.32 25.89 0.86
N LEU A 1066 10.34 26.59 1.45
CA LEU A 1066 9.40 26.01 2.41
C LEU A 1066 8.57 24.87 1.82
N LEU A 1067 8.03 25.06 0.61
CA LEU A 1067 7.23 24.04 -0.08
C LEU A 1067 8.09 22.83 -0.48
N TYR A 1068 9.30 23.08 -0.95
CA TYR A 1068 10.24 22.01 -1.29
C TYR A 1068 10.64 21.21 -0.04
N ALA A 1069 10.89 21.87 1.10
CA ALA A 1069 11.21 21.21 2.35
C ALA A 1069 10.05 20.36 2.86
N LEU A 1070 8.83 20.92 2.90
CA LEU A 1070 7.62 20.19 3.30
C LEU A 1070 7.38 18.94 2.45
N ARG A 1071 7.60 19.04 1.13
CA ARG A 1071 7.51 17.88 0.22
C ARG A 1071 8.41 16.75 0.69
N LEU A 1072 9.71 17.02 0.89
CA LEU A 1072 10.68 15.99 1.29
C LEU A 1072 10.35 15.39 2.66
N TYR A 1073 9.97 16.21 3.64
CA TYR A 1073 9.58 15.71 4.96
C TYR A 1073 8.31 14.87 4.92
N LEU A 1074 7.28 15.27 4.18
CA LEU A 1074 6.00 14.55 4.12
C LEU A 1074 6.12 13.22 3.37
N THR A 1075 6.97 13.13 2.35
CA THR A 1075 7.21 11.88 1.61
C THR A 1075 8.23 10.95 2.28
N GLY A 1076 8.95 11.43 3.29
CA GLY A 1076 10.03 10.66 3.94
C GLY A 1076 11.26 10.48 3.05
N ASP A 1077 11.54 11.45 2.18
CA ASP A 1077 12.71 11.41 1.31
C ASP A 1077 14.00 11.63 2.13
N ASP A 1078 15.04 10.82 1.88
CA ASP A 1078 16.31 10.92 2.60
C ASP A 1078 16.99 12.30 2.45
N GLY A 1079 16.70 13.02 1.37
CA GLY A 1079 17.14 14.40 1.15
C GLY A 1079 16.63 15.38 2.20
N ALA A 1080 15.57 15.03 2.95
CA ALA A 1080 15.11 15.83 4.07
C ALA A 1080 16.13 15.93 5.21
N ASN A 1081 17.02 14.94 5.37
CA ASN A 1081 18.08 14.97 6.39
C ASN A 1081 19.12 16.07 6.16
N ALA A 1082 19.25 16.57 4.93
CA ALA A 1082 20.19 17.64 4.58
C ALA A 1082 19.61 19.05 4.78
N ILE A 1083 18.35 19.16 5.22
CA ILE A 1083 17.66 20.45 5.39
C ILE A 1083 17.95 20.99 6.78
N HIS A 1084 18.51 22.20 6.85
CA HIS A 1084 18.77 22.88 8.12
C HIS A 1084 18.00 24.19 8.21
N ILE A 1085 17.26 24.38 9.31
CA ILE A 1085 16.60 25.64 9.62
C ILE A 1085 17.57 26.47 10.46
N THR A 1086 18.11 27.55 9.89
CA THR A 1086 19.23 28.30 10.48
C THR A 1086 18.77 29.40 11.44
N SER A 1087 17.62 30.02 11.16
CA SER A 1087 17.06 31.10 11.98
C SER A 1087 15.59 31.38 11.63
N VAL A 1088 14.94 32.25 12.42
CA VAL A 1088 13.60 32.77 12.12
C VAL A 1088 13.65 34.29 12.11
N SER A 1089 13.21 34.89 11.00
CA SER A 1089 13.11 36.33 10.76
C SER A 1089 11.67 36.79 11.02
N ASP A 1090 11.43 37.34 12.20
CA ASP A 1090 10.11 37.83 12.63
C ASP A 1090 9.94 39.36 12.42
N SER A 1091 10.86 40.02 11.70
CA SER A 1091 10.77 41.46 11.42
C SER A 1091 9.93 41.74 10.16
N ASP A 1092 8.94 42.62 10.28
CA ASP A 1092 8.02 43.08 9.22
C ASP A 1092 8.67 43.81 8.01
N ASN A 1093 10.00 43.74 7.83
CA ASN A 1093 10.71 44.44 6.75
C ASN A 1093 10.73 43.67 5.40
N ASP A 1094 10.05 42.52 5.31
CA ASP A 1094 9.94 41.71 4.08
C ASP A 1094 8.50 41.66 3.52
#